data_AF-A0A0M2LS29-F1
#
_entry.id   AF-A0A0M2LS29-F1
#
_cell.length_a   1.000
_cell.length_b   1.000
_cell.length_c   1.000
_cell.angle_alpha   90.00
_cell.angle_beta   90.00
_cell.angle_gamma   90.00
#
_symmetry.space_group_name_H-M   'P 1'
#
loop_
_entity.id
_entity.type
_entity.pdbx_description
1 polymer ?
#
loop_
_entity_poly.entity_id
_entity_poly.type
_entity_poly.pdbx_seq_one_letter_code
_entity_poly.pdbx_strand_id
1 'polypeptide(L)'
;MGNLMNTAAPPRRGFARAAAWATAALIALPLGALGATAASAVVGDPTVATTAPGTTSVAQTAGKARGSGLWGYAGDVRTRTSDLVYSYGVTTSPSDGSLWVTDSAKIAYGTLATLFCSTQGGVLVDNGKACYSGQSRVQRHELAATPDWAAGQYTGNGAYGTVAAGDNAGVGANYAKIADSQVWDGSTMPSGKFGGVRGIAVTQAGTAWAIDADGQAGWLNNQKKIVRMIAPGGTEAGAIGKSSWPSGNGWANRYDPETFDYAVGVARMNNGDMIVTSQTPELLKQYKPDGTFVRNIYLNQPANTVYAGDGGFRSPYAIAVDPADGTLLVGFIDPGNGNKTFIQRVDQNSCTTEAVGNPTGSSRDRCAVTQTIGVGALATGDGQTNATFAIQVEPRTGDIYVGQRGGLISVFAKDGTAKGKFSAFGSGTGNGQLSTVRGLAFDERGFLYATVAEGSSATRVVIFARTPDAVTQFAAQYTSPAKTSVDLTWNALPAGVTADAQAPVRDYVIEQSEDAGATWTLVPAAASTSATRTVSGLDPAKTYQFRISAWNEAGNGDTAVATVRAPLSHPSISVTKTGNGQQKGTQASALHVAAGSTVQFAYTVKNTGDVPVQIDDVTDSVLGTIPAPSGFSGTLGVGDEVVFTASGPVAEGDYHNRVTVKATEAGVPNELQPVQADWYGFGATAGLQVVKTGDGVRAATAADRHSVSTKKTVPFVYTVTNTGNVPVRVDSVKDDRLGTIAAPNGFDGTLAPGASIAYAASGKLPKGDYVNTVTVSGTATGTDADLTVDPAKDSWYGKGTVDRVPPTTTPPTTPPTTPPTTKKPNGGGLADTGDATAAGVLGLAGVLLLGGGALLAVRRLRRTA
;
A
#
# COMPACT_ATOMS: atom_id res chain seq x y z
N MET A 1 76.62 -32.76 0.60
CA MET A 1 77.42 -33.78 -0.10
C MET A 1 76.58 -35.06 -0.12
N GLY A 2 76.27 -35.72 -1.23
CA GLY A 2 76.52 -35.41 -2.64
C GLY A 2 75.52 -36.18 -3.54
N ASN A 3 75.37 -35.77 -4.80
CA ASN A 3 74.32 -36.23 -5.72
C ASN A 3 74.37 -37.74 -6.04
N LEU A 4 73.23 -38.26 -6.52
CA LEU A 4 73.15 -38.73 -7.92
C LEU A 4 71.73 -38.55 -8.48
N MET A 5 71.63 -38.36 -9.79
CA MET A 5 70.40 -38.10 -10.55
C MET A 5 70.18 -39.21 -11.58
N ASN A 6 68.97 -39.30 -12.15
CA ASN A 6 68.85 -39.28 -13.61
C ASN A 6 67.44 -38.88 -14.10
N THR A 7 67.42 -37.81 -14.92
CA THR A 7 66.78 -37.68 -16.27
C THR A 7 65.33 -38.15 -16.50
N ALA A 8 64.46 -37.42 -17.22
CA ALA A 8 64.63 -36.21 -18.06
C ALA A 8 63.36 -35.33 -18.10
N ALA A 9 63.39 -34.21 -18.84
CA ALA A 9 62.33 -33.20 -18.96
C ALA A 9 62.50 -32.37 -20.28
N PRO A 10 61.62 -31.38 -20.61
CA PRO A 10 60.27 -31.11 -20.12
C PRO A 10 59.21 -31.52 -21.17
N PRO A 11 58.75 -30.74 -22.19
CA PRO A 11 58.80 -29.29 -22.47
C PRO A 11 57.53 -28.55 -21.97
N ARG A 12 56.97 -27.59 -22.72
CA ARG A 12 55.76 -26.80 -22.38
C ARG A 12 55.02 -26.29 -23.62
N ARG A 13 53.67 -26.19 -23.58
CA ARG A 13 52.87 -24.93 -23.66
C ARG A 13 51.41 -25.17 -24.09
N GLY A 14 50.48 -24.68 -23.26
CA GLY A 14 49.15 -24.10 -23.60
C GLY A 14 48.12 -24.90 -24.43
N PHE A 15 46.86 -24.89 -24.00
CA PHE A 15 45.78 -24.15 -24.68
C PHE A 15 44.48 -24.16 -23.85
N ALA A 16 43.45 -23.47 -24.34
CA ALA A 16 42.18 -23.22 -23.65
C ALA A 16 41.38 -24.50 -23.30
N ARG A 17 40.59 -24.43 -22.21
CA ARG A 17 39.46 -25.34 -22.01
C ARG A 17 38.21 -24.73 -22.65
N ALA A 18 37.71 -25.38 -23.70
CA ALA A 18 36.45 -25.04 -24.33
C ALA A 18 35.25 -25.37 -23.42
N ALA A 19 34.16 -24.61 -23.56
CA ALA A 19 32.88 -24.99 -23.00
C ALA A 19 32.26 -26.14 -23.82
N ALA A 20 31.79 -27.19 -23.15
CA ALA A 20 31.03 -28.28 -23.76
C ALA A 20 29.66 -28.36 -23.08
N TRP A 21 28.60 -28.01 -23.81
CA TRP A 21 27.23 -28.12 -23.34
C TRP A 21 26.76 -29.58 -23.43
N ALA A 22 26.42 -30.19 -22.31
CA ALA A 22 25.80 -31.51 -22.25
C ALA A 22 24.29 -31.39 -22.04
N THR A 23 23.52 -31.38 -23.12
CA THR A 23 22.05 -31.34 -23.07
C THR A 23 21.47 -32.69 -22.64
N ALA A 24 21.20 -32.84 -21.33
CA ALA A 24 20.37 -33.93 -20.82
C ALA A 24 18.88 -33.61 -21.05
N ALA A 25 18.16 -34.50 -21.73
CA ALA A 25 16.75 -34.28 -22.07
C ALA A 25 15.82 -34.48 -20.85
N LEU A 26 14.88 -33.58 -20.64
CA LEU A 26 13.79 -33.78 -19.68
C LEU A 26 12.80 -34.81 -20.23
N ILE A 27 12.68 -35.97 -19.56
CA ILE A 27 11.51 -36.83 -19.68
C ILE A 27 10.50 -36.36 -18.64
N ALA A 28 9.47 -35.65 -19.08
CA ALA A 28 8.42 -35.14 -18.21
C ALA A 28 7.40 -36.25 -17.88
N LEU A 29 7.47 -36.79 -16.66
CA LEU A 29 6.41 -37.60 -16.06
C LEU A 29 5.47 -36.70 -15.23
N PRO A 30 4.14 -36.86 -15.31
CA PRO A 30 3.19 -36.00 -14.60
C PRO A 30 3.15 -36.38 -13.11
N LEU A 31 3.97 -35.71 -12.31
CA LEU A 31 3.95 -35.81 -10.85
C LEU A 31 2.71 -35.12 -10.29
N GLY A 32 1.60 -35.86 -10.28
CA GLY A 32 0.32 -35.49 -9.65
C GLY A 32 0.37 -35.49 -8.12
N ALA A 33 1.35 -34.79 -7.54
CA ALA A 33 1.43 -34.50 -6.12
C ALA A 33 0.94 -33.07 -5.88
N LEU A 34 -0.14 -32.90 -5.12
CA LEU A 34 -0.52 -31.60 -4.58
C LEU A 34 0.53 -31.20 -3.55
N GLY A 35 1.53 -30.44 -4.02
CA GLY A 35 2.56 -29.87 -3.18
C GLY A 35 1.96 -28.88 -2.19
N ALA A 36 1.64 -29.37 -0.99
CA ALA A 36 1.47 -28.48 0.16
C ALA A 36 2.76 -27.69 0.31
N THR A 37 2.69 -26.39 0.06
CA THR A 37 3.82 -25.48 0.26
C THR A 37 4.23 -25.55 1.72
N ALA A 38 5.38 -26.19 2.01
CA ALA A 38 5.91 -26.28 3.36
C ALA A 38 6.03 -24.85 3.92
N ALA A 39 5.28 -24.57 5.00
CA ALA A 39 5.15 -23.23 5.54
C ALA A 39 6.46 -22.79 6.20
N SER A 40 7.34 -22.20 5.39
CA SER A 40 8.68 -21.77 5.79
C SER A 40 8.60 -20.61 6.78
N ALA A 41 8.60 -20.97 8.06
CA ALA A 41 8.63 -20.03 9.17
C ALA A 41 9.89 -20.22 10.03
N VAL A 42 10.06 -19.33 11.01
CA VAL A 42 10.94 -19.45 12.18
C VAL A 42 12.37 -18.86 12.06
N VAL A 43 12.85 -18.38 10.91
CA VAL A 43 14.00 -17.42 10.87
C VAL A 43 13.71 -16.29 9.90
N GLY A 44 13.97 -15.05 10.33
CA GLY A 44 14.08 -13.91 9.42
C GLY A 44 15.49 -13.81 8.86
N ASP A 45 15.61 -13.72 7.54
CA ASP A 45 16.88 -13.43 6.89
C ASP A 45 17.23 -11.94 7.16
N PRO A 46 18.41 -11.61 7.71
CA PRO A 46 18.81 -10.21 7.95
C PRO A 46 18.90 -9.38 6.65
N THR A 47 19.03 -10.04 5.50
CA THR A 47 19.15 -9.42 4.17
C THR A 47 17.82 -9.33 3.42
N VAL A 48 16.80 -10.12 3.80
CA VAL A 48 15.49 -10.15 3.13
C VAL A 48 14.39 -9.82 4.13
N ALA A 49 13.98 -8.54 4.16
CA ALA A 49 12.73 -8.15 4.80
C ALA A 49 11.53 -8.77 4.04
N THR A 50 10.53 -9.26 4.76
CA THR A 50 9.31 -9.84 4.17
C THR A 50 8.48 -8.82 3.37
N THR A 51 8.61 -7.53 3.66
CA THR A 51 8.22 -6.42 2.77
C THR A 51 9.41 -5.72 2.14
N ALA A 52 9.42 -5.62 0.81
CA ALA A 52 10.25 -4.71 0.02
C ALA A 52 9.39 -4.12 -1.13
N PRO A 53 9.52 -2.82 -1.45
CA PRO A 53 10.70 -2.37 -2.21
C PRO A 53 11.48 -1.18 -1.57
N GLY A 54 12.60 -0.85 -2.21
CA GLY A 54 13.34 0.39 -1.99
C GLY A 54 14.55 0.29 -1.05
N THR A 55 15.66 0.89 -1.47
CA THR A 55 16.93 0.90 -0.73
C THR A 55 16.80 1.70 0.56
N THR A 56 16.95 1.02 1.69
CA THR A 56 16.93 1.60 3.05
C THR A 56 18.26 2.29 3.40
N SER A 57 18.18 3.35 4.20
CA SER A 57 19.35 3.96 4.86
C SER A 57 19.58 3.44 6.28
N VAL A 58 18.61 2.72 6.85
CA VAL A 58 18.75 2.04 8.14
C VAL A 58 19.74 0.88 7.97
N ALA A 59 20.88 0.93 8.67
CA ALA A 59 21.93 -0.08 8.56
C ALA A 59 21.46 -1.49 8.97
N GLN A 60 22.06 -2.53 8.37
CA GLN A 60 21.89 -3.91 8.85
C GLN A 60 22.78 -4.13 10.08
N THR A 61 22.21 -4.59 11.19
CA THR A 61 22.96 -4.98 12.40
C THR A 61 23.01 -6.50 12.51
N ALA A 62 24.21 -7.05 12.75
CA ALA A 62 24.41 -8.50 12.88
C ALA A 62 23.55 -9.11 13.99
N GLY A 63 22.81 -10.17 13.65
CA GLY A 63 21.90 -10.86 14.57
C GLY A 63 20.47 -10.32 14.61
N LYS A 64 20.16 -9.19 13.97
CA LYS A 64 18.84 -8.55 14.05
C LYS A 64 17.99 -8.88 12.82
N ALA A 65 16.72 -9.25 13.02
CA ALA A 65 15.80 -9.63 11.95
C ALA A 65 15.05 -8.42 11.37
N ARG A 66 14.45 -8.61 10.18
CA ARG A 66 13.59 -7.63 9.49
C ARG A 66 12.36 -8.31 8.92
N GLY A 67 11.16 -7.81 9.25
CA GLY A 67 9.89 -8.45 8.96
C GLY A 67 9.20 -8.99 10.22
N SER A 68 7.89 -9.20 10.18
CA SER A 68 7.07 -9.36 11.40
C SER A 68 7.10 -10.76 12.01
N GLY A 69 7.16 -10.85 13.34
CA GLY A 69 7.10 -12.13 14.06
C GLY A 69 8.30 -13.07 13.83
N LEU A 70 9.41 -12.55 13.32
CA LEU A 70 10.62 -13.29 12.97
C LEU A 70 11.61 -13.30 14.13
N TRP A 71 12.25 -14.44 14.39
CA TRP A 71 13.22 -14.53 15.49
C TRP A 71 14.52 -13.77 15.20
N GLY A 72 14.96 -12.96 16.17
CA GLY A 72 16.20 -12.19 16.15
C GLY A 72 16.92 -12.21 17.50
N TYR A 73 18.21 -11.87 17.49
CA TYR A 73 19.09 -11.80 18.66
C TYR A 73 18.67 -10.66 19.60
N ALA A 74 18.08 -11.00 20.75
CA ALA A 74 17.66 -10.04 21.76
C ALA A 74 18.76 -9.74 22.81
N GLY A 75 19.77 -10.61 22.96
CA GLY A 75 20.85 -10.41 23.91
C GLY A 75 21.71 -11.66 24.17
N ASP A 76 22.61 -11.57 25.15
CA ASP A 76 23.36 -12.71 25.66
C ASP A 76 23.73 -12.56 27.15
N VAL A 77 23.88 -13.69 27.84
CA VAL A 77 24.46 -13.78 29.19
C VAL A 77 25.78 -14.54 29.13
N ARG A 78 26.84 -13.97 29.72
CA ARG A 78 28.19 -14.54 29.71
C ARG A 78 28.36 -15.58 30.81
N THR A 79 28.81 -16.77 30.41
CA THR A 79 28.98 -17.94 31.29
C THR A 79 30.44 -18.40 31.40
N ARG A 80 31.37 -17.76 30.67
CA ARG A 80 32.81 -18.01 30.71
C ARG A 80 33.56 -16.85 31.35
N THR A 81 34.43 -17.17 32.32
CA THR A 81 35.41 -16.23 32.90
C THR A 81 36.69 -16.22 32.07
N SER A 82 37.42 -17.34 32.04
CA SER A 82 38.67 -17.51 31.29
C SER A 82 38.96 -18.98 30.95
N ASP A 83 38.56 -19.91 31.82
CA ASP A 83 38.79 -21.34 31.71
C ASP A 83 38.01 -22.00 30.57
N LEU A 84 38.48 -23.19 30.15
CA LEU A 84 37.86 -23.94 29.07
C LEU A 84 36.52 -24.52 29.55
N VAL A 85 35.40 -23.99 29.04
CA VAL A 85 34.06 -24.44 29.45
C VAL A 85 33.15 -24.79 28.29
N TYR A 86 32.33 -25.79 28.55
CA TYR A 86 31.35 -26.32 27.62
C TYR A 86 29.98 -26.27 28.29
N SER A 87 29.23 -25.20 28.05
CA SER A 87 27.89 -25.05 28.61
C SER A 87 26.95 -26.10 28.00
N TYR A 88 26.22 -26.84 28.85
CA TYR A 88 25.26 -27.86 28.44
C TYR A 88 23.83 -27.34 28.61
N GLY A 89 23.29 -27.47 29.81
CA GLY A 89 21.92 -27.12 30.14
C GLY A 89 21.75 -25.65 30.47
N VAL A 90 20.56 -25.14 30.19
CA VAL A 90 20.08 -23.81 30.59
C VAL A 90 18.61 -23.92 30.97
N THR A 91 18.19 -23.19 32.00
CA THR A 91 16.79 -23.11 32.42
C THR A 91 16.53 -21.83 33.21
N THR A 92 15.29 -21.34 33.22
CA THR A 92 14.87 -20.23 34.08
C THR A 92 14.09 -20.74 35.27
N SER A 93 14.43 -20.23 36.45
CA SER A 93 13.75 -20.56 37.71
C SER A 93 12.35 -19.95 37.76
N PRO A 94 11.30 -20.72 38.10
CA PRO A 94 9.92 -20.22 38.19
C PRO A 94 9.65 -19.43 39.48
N SER A 95 10.55 -19.45 40.47
CA SER A 95 10.34 -18.78 41.76
C SER A 95 10.87 -17.34 41.80
N ASP A 96 11.85 -17.01 40.94
CA ASP A 96 12.57 -15.73 40.95
C ASP A 96 13.04 -15.26 39.56
N GLY A 97 12.76 -16.02 38.49
CA GLY A 97 13.19 -15.71 37.13
C GLY A 97 14.70 -15.87 36.87
N SER A 98 15.49 -16.32 37.85
CA SER A 98 16.95 -16.46 37.72
C SER A 98 17.35 -17.46 36.63
N LEU A 99 18.43 -17.16 35.90
CA LEU A 99 18.94 -17.99 34.82
C LEU A 99 19.97 -18.97 35.39
N TRP A 100 19.68 -20.26 35.29
CA TRP A 100 20.58 -21.34 35.70
C TRP A 100 21.25 -21.97 34.48
N VAL A 101 22.55 -22.20 34.57
CA VAL A 101 23.37 -22.78 33.50
C VAL A 101 24.29 -23.86 34.08
N THR A 102 24.56 -24.91 33.32
CA THR A 102 25.57 -25.92 33.66
C THR A 102 26.73 -25.86 32.66
N ASP A 103 27.96 -25.97 33.16
CA ASP A 103 29.11 -26.35 32.35
C ASP A 103 29.55 -27.76 32.71
N SER A 104 29.90 -28.53 31.69
CA SER A 104 30.52 -29.85 31.83
C SER A 104 32.00 -29.72 31.42
N ALA A 105 32.91 -30.21 32.26
CA ALA A 105 34.19 -30.69 31.78
C ALA A 105 33.98 -31.79 30.72
N LYS A 106 35.00 -32.03 29.88
CA LYS A 106 35.05 -33.16 28.95
C LYS A 106 36.00 -34.21 29.48
N ILE A 107 35.62 -35.47 29.32
CA ILE A 107 36.45 -36.62 29.66
C ILE A 107 36.77 -37.38 28.37
N ALA A 108 38.04 -37.34 27.96
CA ALA A 108 38.54 -38.03 26.76
C ALA A 108 39.33 -39.28 27.18
N TYR A 109 38.80 -40.46 26.85
CA TYR A 109 39.36 -41.75 27.25
C TYR A 109 40.27 -42.36 26.17
N GLY A 110 41.18 -43.24 26.58
CA GLY A 110 41.97 -44.11 25.68
C GLY A 110 43.30 -43.51 25.24
N THR A 111 43.89 -44.08 24.18
CA THR A 111 45.26 -43.78 23.73
C THR A 111 45.51 -42.32 23.33
N LEU A 112 44.45 -41.56 23.02
CA LEU A 112 44.53 -40.14 22.68
C LEU A 112 44.39 -39.20 23.90
N ALA A 113 44.14 -39.71 25.11
CA ALA A 113 43.98 -38.88 26.31
C ALA A 113 45.17 -37.94 26.55
N THR A 114 46.40 -38.46 26.46
CA THR A 114 47.64 -37.67 26.61
C THR A 114 47.78 -36.58 25.54
N LEU A 115 47.34 -36.86 24.30
CA LEU A 115 47.35 -35.89 23.21
C LEU A 115 46.26 -34.82 23.41
N PHE A 116 45.07 -35.21 23.86
CA PHE A 116 43.97 -34.29 24.15
C PHE A 116 44.33 -33.33 25.28
N CYS A 117 44.88 -33.83 26.40
CA CYS A 117 45.29 -33.00 27.53
C CYS A 117 46.43 -32.03 27.18
N SER A 118 47.39 -32.43 26.34
CA SER A 118 48.49 -31.57 25.90
C SER A 118 48.12 -30.56 24.81
N THR A 119 47.00 -30.74 24.10
CA THR A 119 46.57 -29.85 23.00
C THR A 119 45.33 -29.01 23.30
N GLN A 120 44.45 -29.44 24.21
CA GLN A 120 43.26 -28.68 24.65
C GLN A 120 43.44 -28.08 26.05
N GLY A 121 44.45 -28.53 26.80
CA GLY A 121 44.58 -28.25 28.23
C GLY A 121 43.69 -29.16 29.07
N GLY A 122 44.22 -29.67 30.17
CA GLY A 122 43.51 -30.58 31.07
C GLY A 122 44.46 -31.31 32.02
N VAL A 123 43.92 -32.23 32.81
CA VAL A 123 44.67 -33.07 33.74
C VAL A 123 44.43 -34.53 33.37
N LEU A 124 45.50 -35.33 33.34
CA LEU A 124 45.38 -36.78 33.20
C LEU A 124 44.85 -37.40 34.50
N VAL A 125 43.79 -38.20 34.36
CA VAL A 125 43.05 -38.88 35.43
C VAL A 125 42.93 -40.39 35.11
N ASP A 126 42.30 -41.17 36.00
CA ASP A 126 42.28 -42.66 35.93
C ASP A 126 43.66 -43.26 35.62
N ASN A 127 44.67 -42.88 36.41
CA ASN A 127 46.06 -43.31 36.26
C ASN A 127 46.63 -43.11 34.83
N GLY A 128 46.20 -42.05 34.13
CA GLY A 128 46.66 -41.68 32.78
C GLY A 128 45.80 -42.21 31.63
N LYS A 129 44.73 -42.97 31.89
CA LYS A 129 43.85 -43.54 30.85
C LYS A 129 42.82 -42.55 30.30
N ALA A 130 42.58 -41.46 31.00
CA ALA A 130 41.61 -40.44 30.63
C ALA A 130 42.18 -39.03 30.84
N CYS A 131 41.72 -38.09 30.02
CA CYS A 131 41.99 -36.67 30.17
C CYS A 131 40.73 -35.95 30.62
N TYR A 132 40.81 -35.21 31.74
CA TYR A 132 39.76 -34.33 32.24
C TYR A 132 40.08 -32.89 31.85
N SER A 133 39.22 -32.27 31.05
CA SER A 133 39.48 -30.97 30.41
C SER A 133 38.34 -29.98 30.69
N GLY A 134 38.70 -28.77 31.15
CA GLY A 134 37.76 -27.77 31.65
C GLY A 134 37.33 -27.98 33.10
N GLN A 135 36.28 -27.28 33.53
CA GLN A 135 35.67 -27.45 34.85
C GLN A 135 34.16 -27.69 34.75
N SER A 136 33.66 -28.59 35.59
CA SER A 136 32.24 -28.85 35.77
C SER A 136 31.67 -27.96 36.87
N ARG A 137 30.63 -27.18 36.54
CA ARG A 137 30.02 -26.21 37.46
C ARG A 137 28.55 -25.95 37.16
N VAL A 138 27.82 -25.52 38.19
CA VAL A 138 26.49 -24.94 38.09
C VAL A 138 26.59 -23.45 38.36
N GLN A 139 25.95 -22.65 37.53
CA GLN A 139 25.87 -21.18 37.65
C GLN A 139 24.42 -20.76 37.85
N ARG A 140 24.19 -19.76 38.70
CA ARG A 140 22.93 -19.02 38.83
C ARG A 140 23.22 -17.52 38.64
N HIS A 141 22.69 -16.96 37.55
CA HIS A 141 22.63 -15.52 37.35
C HIS A 141 21.30 -15.02 37.92
N GLU A 142 21.36 -14.26 39.00
CA GLU A 142 20.16 -13.62 39.56
C GLU A 142 19.55 -12.67 38.55
N LEU A 143 18.22 -12.57 38.55
CA LEU A 143 17.50 -11.57 37.77
C LEU A 143 17.42 -10.27 38.58
N ALA A 144 17.63 -9.12 37.94
CA ALA A 144 17.52 -7.82 38.58
C ALA A 144 16.12 -7.61 39.20
N ALA A 145 16.06 -6.99 40.38
CA ALA A 145 14.81 -6.81 41.14
C ALA A 145 13.76 -5.95 40.40
N THR A 146 14.21 -5.03 39.55
CA THR A 146 13.39 -4.29 38.59
C THR A 146 13.97 -4.51 37.19
N PRO A 147 13.71 -5.66 36.55
CA PRO A 147 14.36 -6.02 35.30
C PRO A 147 13.67 -5.30 34.15
N ASP A 148 14.40 -4.39 33.50
CA ASP A 148 13.91 -3.62 32.39
C ASP A 148 14.10 -4.37 31.06
N TRP A 149 13.00 -4.96 30.58
CA TRP A 149 12.92 -5.56 29.24
C TRP A 149 12.76 -4.49 28.14
N ALA A 150 13.04 -3.22 28.43
CA ALA A 150 13.37 -2.15 27.50
C ALA A 150 14.86 -1.81 27.44
N ALA A 151 15.63 -2.11 28.49
CA ALA A 151 17.06 -1.83 28.54
C ALA A 151 17.81 -2.75 27.56
N GLY A 152 18.62 -2.12 26.72
CA GLY A 152 19.42 -2.78 25.70
C GLY A 152 20.43 -1.82 25.11
N GLN A 153 21.14 -2.26 24.06
CA GLN A 153 22.15 -1.42 23.40
C GLN A 153 21.57 -0.47 22.34
N TYR A 154 20.26 -0.46 22.11
CA TYR A 154 19.64 0.37 21.07
C TYR A 154 19.88 1.87 21.25
N THR A 155 20.42 2.53 20.23
CA THR A 155 20.74 3.96 20.22
C THR A 155 19.76 4.79 19.38
N GLY A 156 18.60 4.22 19.02
CA GLY A 156 17.68 4.78 18.03
C GLY A 156 18.01 4.35 16.61
N ASN A 157 17.05 4.56 15.70
CA ASN A 157 17.27 4.51 14.24
C ASN A 157 17.82 3.17 13.68
N GLY A 158 17.47 2.03 14.32
CA GLY A 158 17.98 0.70 13.93
C GLY A 158 19.43 0.40 14.34
N ALA A 159 20.10 1.32 15.05
CA ALA A 159 21.49 1.21 15.46
C ALA A 159 21.64 0.69 16.90
N TYR A 160 22.76 0.03 17.17
CA TYR A 160 23.08 -0.58 18.47
C TYR A 160 24.50 -0.20 18.89
N GLY A 161 24.63 0.26 20.14
CA GLY A 161 25.90 0.58 20.78
C GLY A 161 26.73 -0.66 21.12
N THR A 162 27.99 -0.42 21.49
CA THR A 162 28.93 -1.47 21.88
C THR A 162 28.71 -1.95 23.30
N VAL A 163 28.83 -3.27 23.50
CA VAL A 163 28.87 -3.90 24.83
C VAL A 163 30.28 -3.74 25.42
N ALA A 164 30.40 -3.49 26.72
CA ALA A 164 31.69 -3.58 27.41
C ALA A 164 32.20 -5.05 27.43
N ALA A 165 33.51 -5.25 27.41
CA ALA A 165 34.09 -6.58 27.42
C ALA A 165 33.87 -7.28 28.78
N GLY A 166 33.11 -8.38 28.77
CA GLY A 166 32.72 -9.13 29.97
C GLY A 166 31.28 -8.89 30.44
N ASP A 167 30.62 -7.86 29.90
CA ASP A 167 29.21 -7.56 30.21
C ASP A 167 28.24 -8.43 29.41
N ASN A 168 27.05 -8.63 29.99
CA ASN A 168 25.90 -9.22 29.31
C ASN A 168 25.33 -8.24 28.27
N ALA A 169 24.73 -8.75 27.19
CA ALA A 169 24.28 -7.98 26.05
C ALA A 169 22.74 -7.94 25.90
N GLY A 170 22.21 -6.85 25.35
CA GLY A 170 20.76 -6.64 25.15
C GLY A 170 19.94 -6.94 26.40
N VAL A 171 18.84 -7.69 26.24
CA VAL A 171 17.98 -8.11 27.36
C VAL A 171 18.69 -8.97 28.42
N GLY A 172 19.86 -9.52 28.09
CA GLY A 172 20.74 -10.25 29.02
C GLY A 172 21.34 -9.37 30.12
N ALA A 173 21.36 -8.04 29.94
CA ALA A 173 21.77 -7.08 30.97
C ALA A 173 20.87 -7.10 32.22
N ASN A 174 19.68 -7.69 32.14
CA ASN A 174 18.80 -7.93 33.29
C ASN A 174 19.27 -9.06 34.22
N TYR A 175 20.26 -9.85 33.81
CA TYR A 175 20.86 -10.92 34.60
C TYR A 175 22.21 -10.49 35.16
N ALA A 176 22.55 -10.99 36.36
CA ALA A 176 23.87 -10.81 36.97
C ALA A 176 25.00 -11.17 36.00
N LYS A 177 26.06 -10.36 35.97
CA LYS A 177 27.25 -10.62 35.15
C LYS A 177 28.00 -11.83 35.69
N ILE A 178 28.88 -12.44 34.91
CA ILE A 178 29.66 -13.61 35.34
C ILE A 178 30.44 -13.37 36.65
N ALA A 179 30.92 -12.15 36.89
CA ALA A 179 31.63 -11.76 38.11
C ALA A 179 30.73 -11.65 39.36
N ASP A 180 29.44 -11.37 39.17
CA ASP A 180 28.44 -11.21 40.22
C ASP A 180 27.55 -12.46 40.37
N SER A 181 27.72 -13.45 39.48
CA SER A 181 26.94 -14.69 39.44
C SER A 181 27.37 -15.68 40.51
N GLN A 182 26.42 -16.50 40.96
CA GLN A 182 26.70 -17.55 41.92
C GLN A 182 27.18 -18.80 41.19
N VAL A 183 28.37 -19.31 41.52
CA VAL A 183 29.03 -20.40 40.81
C VAL A 183 29.50 -21.47 41.79
N TRP A 184 29.15 -22.73 41.49
CA TRP A 184 29.47 -23.88 42.34
C TRP A 184 30.09 -25.01 41.51
N ASP A 185 31.23 -25.55 41.94
CA ASP A 185 31.87 -26.74 41.34
C ASP A 185 31.57 -28.04 42.12
N GLY A 186 30.77 -27.93 43.18
CA GLY A 186 30.39 -29.04 44.08
C GLY A 186 31.44 -29.40 45.14
N SER A 187 32.63 -28.78 45.15
CA SER A 187 33.72 -29.14 46.08
C SER A 187 33.37 -28.97 47.56
N THR A 188 32.44 -28.08 47.88
CA THR A 188 31.93 -27.81 49.24
C THR A 188 30.64 -28.57 49.59
N MET A 189 30.07 -29.33 48.65
CA MET A 189 28.81 -30.07 48.86
C MET A 189 29.08 -31.43 49.53
N PRO A 190 28.15 -31.98 50.33
CA PRO A 190 28.28 -33.30 50.95
C PRO A 190 28.60 -34.42 49.94
N SER A 191 27.96 -34.40 48.76
CA SER A 191 28.22 -35.35 47.68
C SER A 191 29.45 -35.03 46.83
N GLY A 192 30.27 -34.04 47.20
CA GLY A 192 31.56 -33.74 46.57
C GLY A 192 31.50 -33.14 45.16
N LYS A 193 32.69 -32.98 44.56
CA LYS A 193 32.91 -32.22 43.31
C LYS A 193 32.12 -32.78 42.11
N PHE A 194 31.64 -31.91 41.24
CA PHE A 194 30.95 -32.34 40.01
C PHE A 194 31.91 -33.00 39.01
N GLY A 195 31.44 -34.08 38.38
CA GLY A 195 32.13 -34.77 37.28
C GLY A 195 31.91 -34.08 35.94
N GLY A 196 30.67 -34.06 35.48
CA GLY A 196 30.23 -33.55 34.19
C GLY A 196 28.75 -33.16 34.24
N VAL A 197 28.45 -31.93 34.69
CA VAL A 197 27.07 -31.47 34.87
C VAL A 197 26.45 -31.08 33.52
N ARG A 198 25.27 -31.61 33.21
CA ARG A 198 24.63 -31.47 31.90
C ARG A 198 23.19 -30.98 31.99
N GLY A 199 22.19 -31.85 32.12
CA GLY A 199 20.80 -31.41 32.24
C GLY A 199 20.58 -30.58 33.51
N ILE A 200 19.67 -29.61 33.42
CA ILE A 200 19.22 -28.83 34.55
C ILE A 200 17.74 -28.44 34.39
N ALA A 201 16.98 -28.58 35.46
CA ALA A 201 15.61 -28.10 35.58
C ALA A 201 15.38 -27.61 37.01
N VAL A 202 14.53 -26.60 37.21
CA VAL A 202 14.27 -26.01 38.53
C VAL A 202 12.86 -26.34 38.99
N THR A 203 12.71 -26.75 40.26
CA THR A 203 11.40 -27.03 40.89
C THR A 203 10.60 -25.73 41.09
N GLN A 204 9.31 -25.82 41.42
CA GLN A 204 8.50 -24.62 41.70
C GLN A 204 9.03 -23.78 42.87
N ALA A 205 9.83 -24.37 43.76
CA ALA A 205 10.44 -23.73 44.92
C ALA A 205 11.88 -23.20 44.68
N GLY A 206 12.37 -23.22 43.44
CA GLY A 206 13.69 -22.69 43.09
C GLY A 206 14.85 -23.67 43.25
N THR A 207 14.63 -24.91 43.71
CA THR A 207 15.68 -25.93 43.81
C THR A 207 16.06 -26.44 42.42
N ALA A 208 17.31 -26.26 42.01
CA ALA A 208 17.84 -26.80 40.76
C ALA A 208 18.17 -28.29 40.89
N TRP A 209 17.63 -29.09 39.98
CA TRP A 209 18.00 -30.49 39.75
C TRP A 209 19.05 -30.54 38.64
N ALA A 210 20.31 -30.70 39.01
CA ALA A 210 21.44 -30.75 38.09
C ALA A 210 21.92 -32.20 37.89
N ILE A 211 22.12 -32.60 36.62
CA ILE A 211 22.50 -33.98 36.26
C ILE A 211 24.01 -34.07 36.04
N ASP A 212 24.72 -34.59 37.04
CA ASP A 212 26.15 -34.93 36.96
C ASP A 212 26.31 -36.27 36.22
N ALA A 213 26.31 -36.20 34.90
CA ALA A 213 26.26 -37.36 34.00
C ALA A 213 27.51 -38.23 34.07
N ASP A 214 28.67 -37.63 34.38
CA ASP A 214 29.94 -38.33 34.60
C ASP A 214 30.18 -38.62 36.10
N GLY A 215 29.17 -38.43 36.94
CA GLY A 215 29.26 -38.55 38.40
C GLY A 215 29.76 -39.90 38.90
N GLN A 216 29.66 -40.98 38.13
CA GLN A 216 30.16 -42.31 38.52
C GLN A 216 31.71 -42.46 38.47
N ALA A 217 32.45 -41.52 37.91
CA ALA A 217 33.89 -41.61 37.72
C ALA A 217 34.67 -41.56 39.06
N GLY A 218 35.21 -42.71 39.47
CA GLY A 218 35.69 -42.93 40.85
C GLY A 218 36.88 -42.09 41.33
N TRP A 219 37.57 -41.35 40.46
CA TRP A 219 38.66 -40.43 40.84
C TRP A 219 38.18 -39.04 41.27
N LEU A 220 36.89 -38.72 41.14
CA LEU A 220 36.33 -37.40 41.44
C LEU A 220 36.00 -37.18 42.92
N ASN A 221 36.02 -38.24 43.75
CA ASN A 221 35.64 -38.22 45.16
C ASN A 221 34.24 -37.59 45.43
N ASN A 222 33.27 -37.97 44.59
CA ASN A 222 31.96 -37.33 44.47
C ASN A 222 30.77 -38.25 44.85
N GLN A 223 31.05 -39.23 45.70
CA GLN A 223 30.11 -40.24 46.20
C GLN A 223 29.31 -41.01 45.12
N LYS A 224 29.67 -40.89 43.83
CA LYS A 224 28.95 -41.44 42.67
C LYS A 224 27.49 -40.99 42.56
N LYS A 225 27.19 -39.76 42.98
CA LYS A 225 25.85 -39.16 42.82
C LYS A 225 25.65 -38.60 41.40
N ILE A 226 24.47 -38.84 40.85
CA ILE A 226 24.10 -38.47 39.46
C ILE A 226 23.13 -37.30 39.42
N VAL A 227 22.12 -37.28 40.29
CA VAL A 227 21.22 -36.13 40.44
C VAL A 227 21.68 -35.33 41.66
N ARG A 228 21.91 -34.04 41.48
CA ARG A 228 22.37 -33.10 42.50
C ARG A 228 21.31 -32.03 42.68
N MET A 229 20.68 -31.97 43.86
CA MET A 229 19.61 -31.02 44.16
C MET A 229 20.20 -29.83 44.91
N ILE A 230 20.21 -28.65 44.29
CA ILE A 230 20.91 -27.45 44.75
C ILE A 230 19.87 -26.36 45.05
N ALA A 231 19.83 -25.88 46.29
CA ALA A 231 18.95 -24.78 46.68
C ALA A 231 19.45 -23.44 46.07
N PRO A 232 18.60 -22.40 45.96
CA PRO A 232 19.02 -21.10 45.41
C PRO A 232 20.26 -20.46 46.06
N GLY A 233 20.52 -20.75 47.34
CA GLY A 233 21.71 -20.29 48.07
C GLY A 233 22.96 -21.19 47.90
N GLY A 234 22.93 -22.17 47.01
CA GLY A 234 24.09 -23.04 46.69
C GLY A 234 24.30 -24.25 47.60
N THR A 235 23.46 -24.45 48.61
CA THR A 235 23.51 -25.65 49.46
C THR A 235 22.91 -26.86 48.76
N GLU A 236 23.50 -28.04 48.96
CA GLU A 236 22.94 -29.29 48.47
C GLU A 236 21.76 -29.72 49.35
N ALA A 237 20.55 -29.67 48.79
CA ALA A 237 19.32 -30.15 49.44
C ALA A 237 19.22 -31.69 49.45
N GLY A 238 19.97 -32.36 48.58
CA GLY A 238 20.11 -33.82 48.54
C GLY A 238 20.68 -34.32 47.21
N ALA A 239 20.91 -35.63 47.10
CA ALA A 239 21.47 -36.22 45.88
C ALA A 239 21.10 -37.69 45.66
N ILE A 240 20.82 -38.07 44.42
CA ILE A 240 20.31 -39.40 44.02
C ILE A 240 21.39 -40.16 43.23
N GLY A 241 21.59 -41.44 43.58
CA GLY A 241 22.59 -42.33 42.97
C GLY A 241 23.29 -43.21 44.01
N LYS A 242 23.55 -44.48 43.69
CA LYS A 242 24.26 -45.42 44.58
C LYS A 242 25.72 -45.61 44.16
N SER A 243 26.60 -45.68 45.16
CA SER A 243 28.04 -45.85 44.97
C SER A 243 28.50 -47.31 44.78
N SER A 244 27.63 -48.26 45.12
CA SER A 244 27.84 -49.71 45.06
C SER A 244 26.60 -50.42 44.53
N TRP A 245 26.75 -51.19 43.44
CA TRP A 245 25.65 -51.99 42.87
C TRP A 245 25.50 -53.34 43.60
N PRO A 246 24.30 -53.77 44.02
CA PRO A 246 24.12 -55.01 44.81
C PRO A 246 24.57 -56.31 44.13
N SER A 247 24.64 -56.34 42.80
CA SER A 247 24.86 -57.58 42.01
C SER A 247 25.86 -57.44 40.86
N GLY A 248 26.47 -56.25 40.68
CA GLY A 248 27.35 -55.95 39.54
C GLY A 248 26.60 -55.57 38.26
N ASN A 249 27.21 -54.65 37.51
CA ASN A 249 26.67 -53.93 36.33
C ASN A 249 25.33 -53.18 36.55
N GLY A 250 25.13 -52.11 35.77
CA GLY A 250 23.91 -51.28 35.84
C GLY A 250 22.69 -51.96 35.22
N TRP A 251 22.90 -52.83 34.22
CA TRP A 251 21.82 -53.47 33.45
C TRP A 251 20.94 -54.41 34.29
N ALA A 252 21.54 -55.16 35.21
CA ALA A 252 20.81 -56.03 36.14
C ALA A 252 19.90 -55.23 37.08
N ASN A 253 20.43 -54.13 37.63
CA ASN A 253 19.79 -53.31 38.66
C ASN A 253 18.98 -52.13 38.07
N ARG A 254 18.69 -52.14 36.77
CA ARG A 254 18.23 -50.96 36.01
C ARG A 254 16.91 -50.33 36.48
N TYR A 255 16.06 -51.11 37.13
CA TYR A 255 14.78 -50.64 37.70
C TYR A 255 14.89 -50.09 39.14
N ASP A 256 16.04 -50.19 39.80
CA ASP A 256 16.27 -49.56 41.10
C ASP A 256 16.12 -48.02 41.00
N PRO A 257 15.46 -47.36 41.97
CA PRO A 257 15.30 -45.90 42.03
C PRO A 257 16.59 -45.07 41.92
N GLU A 258 17.75 -45.62 42.26
CA GLU A 258 19.05 -44.93 42.22
C GLU A 258 20.01 -45.50 41.14
N THR A 259 19.58 -46.46 40.33
CA THR A 259 20.35 -46.88 39.15
C THR A 259 20.17 -45.92 37.99
N PHE A 260 21.21 -45.18 37.66
CA PHE A 260 21.33 -44.42 36.43
C PHE A 260 22.49 -44.93 35.59
N ASP A 261 22.36 -44.85 34.27
CA ASP A 261 23.49 -44.98 33.36
C ASP A 261 23.44 -43.85 32.32
N TYR A 262 24.56 -43.11 32.22
CA TYR A 262 24.79 -41.93 31.41
C TYR A 262 23.57 -40.98 31.26
N ALA A 263 22.91 -40.69 32.39
CA ALA A 263 21.78 -39.78 32.47
C ALA A 263 22.16 -38.38 31.97
N VAL A 264 21.26 -37.72 31.24
CA VAL A 264 21.50 -36.33 30.77
C VAL A 264 20.27 -35.45 30.90
N GLY A 265 19.12 -35.88 30.39
CA GLY A 265 17.92 -35.04 30.36
C GLY A 265 17.22 -35.00 31.72
N VAL A 266 16.71 -33.83 32.09
CA VAL A 266 15.80 -33.64 33.23
C VAL A 266 14.78 -32.55 32.90
N ALA A 267 13.54 -32.71 33.37
CA ALA A 267 12.48 -31.71 33.25
C ALA A 267 11.57 -31.68 34.49
N ARG A 268 10.87 -30.56 34.69
CA ARG A 268 9.77 -30.42 35.64
C ARG A 268 8.45 -30.75 34.94
N MET A 269 7.68 -31.68 35.50
CA MET A 269 6.37 -32.11 35.01
C MET A 269 5.27 -31.14 35.48
N ASN A 270 4.14 -31.09 34.78
CA ASN A 270 3.01 -30.20 35.12
C ASN A 270 2.42 -30.45 36.52
N ASN A 271 2.58 -31.64 37.10
CA ASN A 271 2.17 -31.96 38.47
C ASN A 271 3.22 -31.57 39.54
N GLY A 272 4.32 -30.92 39.15
CA GLY A 272 5.45 -30.54 40.00
C GLY A 272 6.55 -31.59 40.13
N ASP A 273 6.33 -32.84 39.69
CA ASP A 273 7.32 -33.92 39.78
C ASP A 273 8.51 -33.68 38.83
N MET A 274 9.62 -34.36 39.10
CA MET A 274 10.85 -34.27 38.31
C MET A 274 11.06 -35.58 37.53
N ILE A 275 11.32 -35.46 36.23
CA ILE A 275 11.51 -36.60 35.31
C ILE A 275 12.93 -36.58 34.74
N VAL A 276 13.67 -37.69 34.86
CA VAL A 276 15.10 -37.80 34.48
C VAL A 276 15.29 -38.92 33.45
N THR A 277 16.09 -38.70 32.40
CA THR A 277 16.44 -39.76 31.43
C THR A 277 17.57 -40.66 31.95
N SER A 278 17.54 -41.93 31.58
CA SER A 278 18.62 -42.88 31.86
C SER A 278 18.80 -43.78 30.64
N GLN A 279 20.01 -43.84 30.07
CA GLN A 279 20.19 -44.40 28.72
C GLN A 279 20.10 -45.91 28.72
N THR A 280 20.95 -46.56 29.49
CA THR A 280 21.09 -48.02 29.54
C THR A 280 20.12 -48.72 30.52
N PRO A 281 19.07 -48.05 31.00
CA PRO A 281 17.82 -48.74 31.32
C PRO A 281 16.71 -48.72 30.26
N GLU A 282 16.81 -47.88 29.21
CA GLU A 282 15.67 -47.43 28.39
C GLU A 282 14.52 -46.82 29.24
N LEU A 283 14.86 -46.09 30.31
CA LEU A 283 13.89 -45.55 31.26
C LEU A 283 13.89 -44.03 31.33
N LEU A 284 12.71 -43.50 31.61
CA LEU A 284 12.57 -42.27 32.39
C LEU A 284 12.32 -42.65 33.85
N LYS A 285 12.85 -41.87 34.80
CA LYS A 285 12.63 -42.07 36.23
C LYS A 285 11.99 -40.82 36.83
N GLN A 286 10.83 -41.00 37.47
CA GLN A 286 10.01 -39.94 38.03
C GLN A 286 10.21 -39.88 39.55
N TYR A 287 10.37 -38.66 40.06
CA TYR A 287 10.59 -38.36 41.48
C TYR A 287 9.75 -37.16 41.92
N LYS A 288 9.52 -37.02 43.21
CA LYS A 288 9.04 -35.78 43.83
C LYS A 288 10.17 -34.74 43.90
N PRO A 289 9.85 -33.43 44.04
CA PRO A 289 10.84 -32.34 44.16
C PRO A 289 11.95 -32.52 45.22
N ASP A 290 11.70 -33.35 46.23
CA ASP A 290 12.60 -33.69 47.35
C ASP A 290 13.51 -34.90 47.09
N GLY A 291 13.37 -35.58 45.95
CA GLY A 291 14.10 -36.79 45.59
C GLY A 291 13.37 -38.11 45.85
N THR A 292 12.17 -38.08 46.44
CA THR A 292 11.36 -39.29 46.68
C THR A 292 10.94 -39.94 45.37
N PHE A 293 11.32 -41.20 45.13
CA PHE A 293 10.98 -41.92 43.91
C PHE A 293 9.48 -42.17 43.76
N VAL A 294 8.97 -42.03 42.53
CA VAL A 294 7.57 -42.28 42.16
C VAL A 294 7.46 -43.53 41.29
N ARG A 295 8.13 -43.57 40.13
CA ARG A 295 8.06 -44.71 39.18
C ARG A 295 9.17 -44.71 38.13
N ASN A 296 9.37 -45.88 37.51
CA ASN A 296 10.07 -46.04 36.23
C ASN A 296 9.05 -46.01 35.09
N ILE A 297 9.27 -45.23 34.03
CA ILE A 297 8.51 -45.30 32.76
C ILE A 297 9.40 -45.93 31.70
N TYR A 298 8.90 -46.97 31.02
CA TYR A 298 9.65 -47.74 30.01
C TYR A 298 9.39 -47.26 28.58
N LEU A 299 10.47 -46.95 27.87
CA LEU A 299 10.46 -46.36 26.54
C LEU A 299 10.41 -47.43 25.44
N ASN A 300 9.21 -47.96 25.19
CA ASN A 300 8.99 -48.95 24.15
C ASN A 300 9.04 -48.32 22.75
N GLN A 301 9.76 -48.93 21.80
CA GLN A 301 10.03 -48.34 20.48
C GLN A 301 9.29 -49.08 19.35
N PRO A 302 9.01 -48.43 18.20
CA PRO A 302 8.35 -49.07 17.08
C PRO A 302 9.19 -50.20 16.47
N ALA A 303 8.51 -51.26 16.02
CA ALA A 303 9.09 -52.23 15.11
C ALA A 303 9.62 -51.54 13.84
N ASN A 304 10.62 -52.15 13.20
CA ASN A 304 11.30 -51.66 12.00
C ASN A 304 12.20 -50.41 12.19
N THR A 305 12.41 -49.92 13.42
CA THR A 305 13.67 -49.21 13.70
C THR A 305 14.81 -50.23 13.73
N VAL A 306 15.93 -49.94 13.07
CA VAL A 306 16.89 -50.99 12.66
C VAL A 306 17.67 -51.58 13.84
N TYR A 307 17.16 -52.69 14.38
CA TYR A 307 17.89 -53.67 15.21
C TYR A 307 17.15 -55.03 15.15
N ALA A 308 17.44 -55.82 14.11
CA ALA A 308 16.88 -57.16 13.98
C ALA A 308 17.61 -58.14 14.91
N GLY A 309 17.18 -58.21 16.17
CA GLY A 309 17.69 -59.14 17.18
C GLY A 309 18.63 -58.54 18.24
N ASP A 310 18.72 -57.21 18.37
CA ASP A 310 19.51 -56.55 19.43
C ASP A 310 18.65 -56.14 20.64
N GLY A 311 19.25 -56.16 21.83
CA GLY A 311 18.59 -56.15 23.14
C GLY A 311 18.29 -54.77 23.75
N GLY A 312 17.78 -53.82 22.97
CA GLY A 312 17.29 -52.54 23.52
C GLY A 312 18.38 -51.55 23.95
N PHE A 313 19.29 -51.19 23.02
CA PHE A 313 20.33 -50.19 23.25
C PHE A 313 20.08 -48.91 22.43
N ARG A 314 19.32 -47.98 23.01
CA ARG A 314 18.94 -46.70 22.40
C ARG A 314 18.88 -45.60 23.45
N SER A 315 19.62 -44.52 23.25
CA SER A 315 19.89 -43.50 24.27
C SER A 315 18.85 -42.36 24.32
N PRO A 316 17.89 -42.35 25.28
CA PRO A 316 17.12 -41.15 25.64
C PRO A 316 18.04 -40.08 26.25
N TYR A 317 18.28 -39.01 25.49
CA TYR A 317 19.25 -37.97 25.82
C TYR A 317 18.59 -36.69 26.33
N ALA A 318 17.60 -36.20 25.57
CA ALA A 318 16.85 -34.99 25.88
C ALA A 318 15.44 -35.35 26.36
N ILE A 319 14.88 -34.52 27.24
CA ILE A 319 13.48 -34.58 27.63
C ILE A 319 12.91 -33.18 27.78
N ALA A 320 11.66 -33.00 27.33
CA ALA A 320 10.84 -31.83 27.59
C ALA A 320 9.42 -32.27 27.97
N VAL A 321 8.61 -31.32 28.44
CA VAL A 321 7.21 -31.51 28.79
C VAL A 321 6.40 -30.52 27.95
N ASP A 322 5.33 -30.98 27.29
CA ASP A 322 4.37 -30.10 26.62
C ASP A 322 3.55 -29.38 27.70
N PRO A 323 3.67 -28.05 27.87
CA PRO A 323 3.05 -27.37 29.00
C PRO A 323 1.51 -27.38 28.94
N ALA A 324 0.91 -27.61 27.76
CA ALA A 324 -0.53 -27.54 27.58
C ALA A 324 -1.29 -28.85 27.92
N ASP A 325 -0.62 -30.01 27.89
CA ASP A 325 -1.21 -31.31 28.25
C ASP A 325 -0.33 -32.20 29.15
N GLY A 326 0.91 -31.78 29.40
CA GLY A 326 1.88 -32.48 30.21
C GLY A 326 2.58 -33.65 29.51
N THR A 327 2.32 -33.93 28.22
CA THR A 327 2.96 -35.06 27.53
C THR A 327 4.49 -34.93 27.47
N LEU A 328 5.19 -36.05 27.59
CA LEU A 328 6.66 -36.08 27.63
C LEU A 328 7.23 -36.19 26.22
N LEU A 329 8.12 -35.28 25.84
CA LEU A 329 8.86 -35.33 24.58
C LEU A 329 10.26 -35.86 24.82
N VAL A 330 10.55 -37.08 24.37
CA VAL A 330 11.81 -37.80 24.64
C VAL A 330 12.65 -37.88 23.36
N GLY A 331 13.85 -37.31 23.38
CA GLY A 331 14.78 -37.28 22.25
C GLY A 331 15.80 -38.41 22.30
N PHE A 332 15.87 -39.20 21.21
CA PHE A 332 16.77 -40.34 21.10
C PHE A 332 17.94 -40.06 20.17
N ILE A 333 19.17 -40.24 20.67
CA ILE A 333 20.40 -40.11 19.86
C ILE A 333 20.89 -41.47 19.35
N ASP A 334 21.62 -41.45 18.24
CA ASP A 334 22.39 -42.59 17.78
C ASP A 334 23.73 -42.66 18.52
N PRO A 335 24.09 -43.78 19.16
CA PRO A 335 25.40 -43.94 19.82
C PRO A 335 26.58 -44.08 18.83
N GLY A 336 26.33 -44.11 17.52
CA GLY A 336 27.37 -44.04 16.48
C GLY A 336 27.20 -45.02 15.31
N ASN A 337 26.05 -45.67 15.17
CA ASN A 337 25.81 -46.76 14.20
C ASN A 337 25.10 -46.30 12.91
N GLY A 338 24.93 -44.99 12.70
CA GLY A 338 24.25 -44.40 11.55
C GLY A 338 22.72 -44.32 11.69
N ASN A 339 22.17 -44.58 12.88
CA ASN A 339 20.73 -44.52 13.12
C ASN A 339 20.19 -43.09 13.00
N LYS A 340 18.94 -42.97 12.56
CA LYS A 340 18.21 -41.69 12.51
C LYS A 340 17.73 -41.31 13.92
N THR A 341 18.07 -40.10 14.37
CA THR A 341 17.45 -39.49 15.55
C THR A 341 15.98 -39.17 15.32
N PHE A 342 15.20 -39.26 16.39
CA PHE A 342 13.77 -38.96 16.45
C PHE A 342 13.38 -38.52 17.86
N ILE A 343 12.15 -38.04 18.00
CA ILE A 343 11.50 -37.73 19.27
C ILE A 343 10.26 -38.60 19.42
N GLN A 344 9.97 -39.13 20.61
CA GLN A 344 8.65 -39.69 20.94
C GLN A 344 7.87 -38.71 21.81
N ARG A 345 6.57 -38.55 21.55
CA ARG A 345 5.61 -37.99 22.51
C ARG A 345 4.98 -39.15 23.28
N VAL A 346 5.04 -39.09 24.61
CA VAL A 346 4.56 -40.13 25.53
C VAL A 346 3.50 -39.55 26.45
N ASP A 347 2.32 -40.17 26.49
CA ASP A 347 1.29 -39.87 27.47
C ASP A 347 1.56 -40.62 28.77
N GLN A 348 2.08 -39.86 29.74
CA GLN A 348 2.41 -40.31 31.10
C GLN A 348 1.20 -40.68 31.98
N ASN A 349 -0.02 -40.42 31.53
CA ASN A 349 -1.26 -40.73 32.23
C ASN A 349 -1.90 -42.03 31.69
N SER A 350 -1.72 -42.31 30.40
CA SER A 350 -2.16 -43.55 29.73
C SER A 350 -1.08 -44.62 29.83
N CYS A 351 -0.95 -45.26 31.00
CA CYS A 351 0.08 -46.27 31.26
C CYS A 351 -0.46 -47.56 31.89
N THR A 352 0.20 -48.69 31.63
CA THR A 352 0.01 -49.96 32.37
C THR A 352 1.25 -50.31 33.18
N THR A 353 1.08 -50.51 34.48
CA THR A 353 2.16 -50.94 35.39
C THR A 353 2.37 -52.46 35.29
N GLU A 354 3.61 -52.90 35.09
CA GLU A 354 4.01 -54.31 35.22
C GLU A 354 5.10 -54.48 36.29
N ALA A 355 5.03 -55.60 37.03
CA ALA A 355 6.07 -55.98 37.97
C ALA A 355 7.32 -56.49 37.24
N VAL A 356 8.50 -56.12 37.71
CA VAL A 356 9.80 -56.55 37.15
C VAL A 356 10.68 -57.12 38.25
N GLY A 357 11.17 -58.35 38.05
CA GLY A 357 11.71 -59.17 39.14
C GLY A 357 13.07 -58.75 39.72
N ASN A 358 13.74 -57.74 39.17
CA ASN A 358 15.10 -57.34 39.58
C ASN A 358 15.31 -55.80 39.57
N PRO A 359 15.54 -55.14 40.72
CA PRO A 359 15.44 -55.69 42.08
C PRO A 359 14.04 -56.25 42.38
N THR A 360 13.95 -57.26 43.25
CA THR A 360 12.67 -57.88 43.61
C THR A 360 11.71 -56.87 44.22
N GLY A 361 10.45 -56.88 43.76
CA GLY A 361 9.42 -55.89 44.15
C GLY A 361 9.40 -54.61 43.31
N SER A 362 10.30 -54.47 42.32
CA SER A 362 10.29 -53.32 41.40
C SER A 362 9.14 -53.39 40.39
N SER A 363 8.77 -52.23 39.84
CA SER A 363 7.81 -52.10 38.74
C SER A 363 8.31 -51.16 37.64
N ARG A 364 7.65 -51.22 36.48
CA ARG A 364 7.75 -50.21 35.41
C ARG A 364 6.38 -49.97 34.77
N ASP A 365 6.15 -48.73 34.37
CA ASP A 365 4.98 -48.32 33.62
C ASP A 365 5.27 -48.34 32.12
N ARG A 366 4.39 -48.97 31.33
CA ARG A 366 4.35 -48.84 29.87
C ARG A 366 3.35 -47.77 29.50
N CYS A 367 3.85 -46.57 29.24
CA CYS A 367 3.03 -45.43 28.84
C CYS A 367 2.83 -45.38 27.32
N ALA A 368 1.69 -44.86 26.88
CA ALA A 368 1.32 -44.80 25.46
C ALA A 368 2.22 -43.81 24.70
N VAL A 369 2.91 -44.29 23.66
CA VAL A 369 3.59 -43.43 22.69
C VAL A 369 2.52 -42.92 21.72
N THR A 370 2.12 -41.66 21.88
CA THR A 370 1.08 -41.04 21.05
C THR A 370 1.64 -40.56 19.71
N GLN A 371 2.95 -40.30 19.63
CA GLN A 371 3.58 -39.82 18.39
C GLN A 371 5.08 -40.16 18.32
N THR A 372 5.59 -40.31 17.09
CA THR A 372 7.03 -40.22 16.79
C THR A 372 7.27 -39.09 15.78
N ILE A 373 8.21 -38.20 16.08
CA ILE A 373 8.44 -36.91 15.40
C ILE A 373 9.88 -36.86 14.84
N GLY A 374 10.05 -36.22 13.69
CA GLY A 374 11.38 -35.83 13.18
C GLY A 374 12.25 -36.94 12.58
N VAL A 375 11.74 -38.17 12.43
CA VAL A 375 12.49 -39.35 11.93
C VAL A 375 13.20 -39.06 10.61
N GLY A 376 14.52 -38.86 10.65
CA GLY A 376 15.33 -38.52 9.48
C GLY A 376 15.23 -37.06 8.99
N ALA A 377 14.29 -36.26 9.49
CA ALA A 377 14.30 -34.80 9.32
C ALA A 377 15.31 -34.12 10.26
N LEU A 378 15.55 -34.73 11.43
CA LEU A 378 16.55 -34.35 12.44
C LEU A 378 18.01 -34.68 12.05
N ALA A 379 18.29 -34.87 10.76
CA ALA A 379 19.64 -34.84 10.23
C ALA A 379 20.21 -33.40 10.25
N THR A 380 21.51 -33.30 10.43
CA THR A 380 22.28 -32.06 10.29
C THR A 380 22.23 -31.54 8.85
N GLY A 381 22.52 -30.25 8.64
CA GLY A 381 22.52 -29.64 7.30
C GLY A 381 23.65 -30.12 6.37
N ASP A 382 24.61 -30.88 6.90
CA ASP A 382 25.83 -31.37 6.24
C ASP A 382 25.86 -32.90 6.04
N GLY A 383 24.84 -33.62 6.53
CA GLY A 383 24.74 -35.07 6.44
C GLY A 383 25.60 -35.88 7.44
N GLN A 384 26.29 -35.25 8.39
CA GLN A 384 27.18 -35.94 9.34
C GLN A 384 26.59 -36.13 10.76
N THR A 385 26.22 -37.38 11.07
CA THR A 385 25.96 -37.94 12.43
C THR A 385 24.86 -37.27 13.28
N ASN A 386 23.83 -38.04 13.63
CA ASN A 386 22.60 -37.52 14.23
C ASN A 386 22.70 -37.36 15.75
N ALA A 387 22.61 -36.12 16.24
CA ALA A 387 22.50 -35.82 17.68
C ALA A 387 21.55 -34.64 17.94
N THR A 388 20.38 -34.96 18.52
CA THR A 388 19.55 -34.00 19.28
C THR A 388 20.09 -33.93 20.69
N PHE A 389 20.51 -32.75 21.14
CA PHE A 389 21.02 -32.53 22.50
C PHE A 389 19.96 -31.90 23.41
N ALA A 390 19.08 -31.05 22.87
CA ALA A 390 18.04 -30.34 23.61
C ALA A 390 16.69 -30.44 22.89
N ILE A 391 15.61 -30.46 23.68
CA ILE A 391 14.24 -30.25 23.22
C ILE A 391 13.61 -29.23 24.17
N GLN A 392 12.81 -28.31 23.64
CA GLN A 392 11.84 -27.53 24.41
C GLN A 392 10.55 -27.34 23.63
N VAL A 393 9.47 -26.98 24.33
CA VAL A 393 8.19 -26.58 23.74
C VAL A 393 7.96 -25.10 24.06
N GLU A 394 7.60 -24.29 23.07
CA GLU A 394 7.24 -22.88 23.29
C GLU A 394 5.86 -22.82 23.98
N PRO A 395 5.73 -22.13 25.13
CA PRO A 395 4.59 -22.32 26.03
C PRO A 395 3.26 -21.72 25.54
N ARG A 396 3.25 -20.93 24.47
CA ARG A 396 2.06 -20.30 23.88
C ARG A 396 1.63 -20.96 22.58
N THR A 397 2.57 -21.31 21.71
CA THR A 397 2.26 -21.93 20.40
C THR A 397 2.28 -23.46 20.43
N GLY A 398 2.93 -24.07 21.43
CA GLY A 398 3.17 -25.51 21.47
C GLY A 398 4.17 -26.01 20.43
N ASP A 399 4.88 -25.10 19.75
CA ASP A 399 5.93 -25.46 18.78
C ASP A 399 7.12 -26.12 19.49
N ILE A 400 7.65 -27.18 18.88
CA ILE A 400 8.72 -28.02 19.44
C ILE A 400 10.06 -27.60 18.81
N TYR A 401 10.99 -27.12 19.63
CA TYR A 401 12.32 -26.65 19.24
C TYR A 401 13.37 -27.69 19.64
N VAL A 402 14.21 -28.12 18.68
CA VAL A 402 15.10 -29.29 18.81
C VAL A 402 16.54 -28.91 18.51
N GLY A 403 17.34 -28.67 19.56
CA GLY A 403 18.74 -28.25 19.46
C GLY A 403 19.68 -29.38 19.06
N GLN A 404 20.52 -29.12 18.04
CA GLN A 404 21.35 -30.12 17.37
C GLN A 404 22.82 -29.70 17.28
N ARG A 405 23.67 -30.66 16.91
CA ARG A 405 25.06 -30.40 16.49
C ARG A 405 25.07 -29.53 15.22
N GLY A 406 26.06 -28.64 15.10
CA GLY A 406 26.32 -27.88 13.86
C GLY A 406 25.67 -26.50 13.72
N GLY A 407 25.08 -25.92 14.78
CA GLY A 407 24.47 -24.58 14.69
C GLY A 407 23.02 -24.58 14.21
N LEU A 408 22.24 -25.55 14.68
CA LEU A 408 20.89 -25.80 14.17
C LEU A 408 19.91 -26.11 15.30
N ILE A 409 18.71 -25.54 15.21
CA ILE A 409 17.52 -25.95 15.97
C ILE A 409 16.46 -26.33 14.94
N SER A 410 16.07 -27.61 14.83
CA SER A 410 14.92 -27.99 13.99
C SER A 410 13.61 -27.66 14.71
N VAL A 411 12.58 -27.21 13.97
CA VAL A 411 11.33 -26.75 14.58
C VAL A 411 10.11 -27.42 13.95
N PHE A 412 9.22 -27.91 14.82
CA PHE A 412 7.99 -28.62 14.48
C PHE A 412 6.79 -27.90 15.14
N ALA A 413 5.61 -28.04 14.57
CA ALA A 413 4.35 -27.61 15.17
C ALA A 413 3.97 -28.53 16.33
N LYS A 414 2.96 -28.13 17.14
CA LYS A 414 2.46 -28.98 18.24
C LYS A 414 2.04 -30.37 17.77
N ASP A 415 1.50 -30.49 16.55
CA ASP A 415 1.12 -31.75 15.91
C ASP A 415 2.31 -32.56 15.35
N GLY A 416 3.56 -32.15 15.61
CA GLY A 416 4.79 -32.79 15.10
C GLY A 416 5.09 -32.56 13.62
N THR A 417 4.28 -31.78 12.88
CA THR A 417 4.57 -31.40 11.49
C THR A 417 5.80 -30.48 11.43
N ALA A 418 6.74 -30.72 10.52
CA ALA A 418 7.93 -29.90 10.39
C ALA A 418 7.60 -28.47 9.89
N LYS A 419 7.97 -27.44 10.65
CA LYS A 419 7.80 -26.02 10.28
C LYS A 419 9.04 -25.43 9.61
N GLY A 420 10.22 -25.95 9.95
CA GLY A 420 11.47 -25.48 9.36
C GLY A 420 12.69 -25.77 10.22
N LYS A 421 13.74 -24.98 9.99
CA LYS A 421 15.04 -25.07 10.66
C LYS A 421 15.52 -23.68 11.01
N PHE A 422 15.97 -23.53 12.25
CA PHE A 422 16.51 -22.30 12.83
C PHE A 422 18.04 -22.43 12.92
N SER A 423 18.72 -21.78 11.98
CA SER A 423 20.18 -21.53 12.00
C SER A 423 20.37 -20.02 11.95
N ALA A 424 19.86 -19.33 12.98
CA ALA A 424 19.74 -17.88 13.01
C ALA A 424 21.08 -17.22 12.65
N PHE A 425 21.07 -16.36 11.63
CA PHE A 425 22.24 -15.58 11.16
C PHE A 425 23.49 -16.43 10.77
N GLY A 426 23.30 -17.72 10.51
CA GLY A 426 24.33 -18.67 10.10
C GLY A 426 25.03 -19.42 11.24
N SER A 427 25.88 -20.37 10.87
CA SER A 427 26.69 -21.12 11.83
C SER A 427 27.94 -20.33 12.25
N GLY A 428 28.19 -20.24 13.55
CA GLY A 428 29.30 -19.46 14.09
C GLY A 428 29.19 -19.11 15.57
N THR A 429 29.74 -17.94 15.92
CA THR A 429 29.82 -17.41 17.29
C THR A 429 29.44 -15.92 17.39
N GLY A 430 29.21 -15.24 16.27
CA GLY A 430 28.74 -13.86 16.22
C GLY A 430 27.33 -13.67 16.78
N ASN A 431 26.84 -12.43 16.85
CA ASN A 431 25.52 -12.17 17.43
C ASN A 431 24.40 -12.83 16.61
N GLY A 432 23.52 -13.53 17.33
CA GLY A 432 22.49 -14.38 16.77
C GLY A 432 22.97 -15.72 16.17
N GLN A 433 24.27 -15.88 15.88
CA GLN A 433 24.81 -17.08 15.26
C GLN A 433 24.81 -18.28 16.19
N LEU A 434 24.61 -19.47 15.61
CA LEU A 434 24.57 -20.73 16.36
C LEU A 434 25.79 -21.60 16.08
N SER A 435 26.27 -22.27 17.13
CA SER A 435 27.19 -23.40 17.05
C SER A 435 26.52 -24.59 17.76
N THR A 436 27.24 -25.61 18.24
CA THR A 436 26.60 -26.78 18.90
C THR A 436 25.64 -26.35 20.00
N VAL A 437 24.33 -26.54 19.79
CA VAL A 437 23.28 -26.18 20.75
C VAL A 437 23.08 -27.35 21.69
N ARG A 438 23.36 -27.17 22.98
CA ARG A 438 23.29 -28.26 23.98
C ARG A 438 22.12 -28.18 24.94
N GLY A 439 21.62 -26.97 25.17
CA GLY A 439 20.54 -26.66 26.07
C GLY A 439 19.69 -25.56 25.47
N LEU A 440 18.38 -25.71 25.67
CA LEU A 440 17.38 -24.74 25.30
C LEU A 440 16.47 -24.51 26.51
N ALA A 441 15.97 -23.29 26.66
CA ALA A 441 14.87 -22.96 27.55
C ALA A 441 13.97 -21.89 26.94
N PHE A 442 12.69 -21.91 27.31
CA PHE A 442 11.80 -20.76 27.20
C PHE A 442 11.47 -20.26 28.60
N ASP A 443 11.31 -18.96 28.77
CA ASP A 443 10.63 -18.38 29.92
C ASP A 443 9.13 -18.19 29.63
N GLU A 444 8.37 -17.66 30.60
CA GLU A 444 6.93 -17.42 30.46
C GLU A 444 6.59 -16.29 29.46
N ARG A 445 7.57 -15.44 29.14
CA ARG A 445 7.52 -14.43 28.06
C ARG A 445 7.86 -15.04 26.70
N GLY A 446 8.33 -16.29 26.69
CA GLY A 446 8.87 -17.05 25.57
C GLY A 446 10.04 -16.38 24.87
N PHE A 447 10.94 -15.72 25.60
CA PHE A 447 12.32 -15.57 25.13
C PHE A 447 12.95 -16.95 25.00
N LEU A 448 13.70 -17.19 23.92
CA LEU A 448 14.42 -18.45 23.68
C LEU A 448 15.88 -18.31 24.13
N TYR A 449 16.26 -19.08 25.14
CA TYR A 449 17.63 -19.15 25.67
C TYR A 449 18.34 -20.36 25.08
N ALA A 450 19.55 -20.19 24.54
CA ALA A 450 20.33 -21.27 23.93
C ALA A 450 21.80 -21.23 24.36
N THR A 451 22.34 -22.36 24.82
CA THR A 451 23.79 -22.51 25.05
C THR A 451 24.52 -22.67 23.71
N VAL A 452 25.55 -21.86 23.47
CA VAL A 452 26.32 -21.87 22.21
C VAL A 452 27.82 -21.79 22.43
N ALA A 453 28.60 -22.01 21.37
CA ALA A 453 30.03 -21.75 21.28
C ALA A 453 30.91 -22.52 22.28
N GLU A 454 30.48 -23.73 22.68
CA GLU A 454 31.17 -24.60 23.65
C GLU A 454 32.69 -24.72 23.39
N GLY A 455 33.50 -24.67 24.45
CA GLY A 455 34.96 -24.73 24.40
C GLY A 455 35.65 -23.44 23.94
N SER A 456 34.94 -22.47 23.35
CA SER A 456 35.55 -21.25 22.80
C SER A 456 35.55 -20.08 23.79
N SER A 457 36.31 -19.01 23.50
CA SER A 457 36.22 -17.74 24.23
C SER A 457 34.88 -17.02 24.09
N ALA A 458 34.00 -17.50 23.20
CA ALA A 458 32.66 -16.96 22.95
C ALA A 458 31.53 -17.78 23.62
N THR A 459 31.82 -18.78 24.48
CA THR A 459 30.79 -19.53 25.22
C THR A 459 29.87 -18.58 25.99
N ARG A 460 28.57 -18.65 25.71
CA ARG A 460 27.51 -17.80 26.29
C ARG A 460 26.14 -18.47 26.16
N VAL A 461 25.15 -17.97 26.91
CA VAL A 461 23.74 -18.19 26.61
C VAL A 461 23.27 -17.05 25.72
N VAL A 462 22.89 -17.35 24.47
CA VAL A 462 22.23 -16.36 23.59
C VAL A 462 20.74 -16.34 23.88
N ILE A 463 20.15 -15.15 23.85
CA ILE A 463 18.72 -14.91 24.03
C ILE A 463 18.13 -14.41 22.70
N PHE A 464 17.06 -15.05 22.24
CA PHE A 464 16.29 -14.64 21.07
C PHE A 464 14.86 -14.24 21.45
N ALA A 465 14.27 -13.34 20.65
CA ALA A 465 12.86 -12.98 20.69
C ALA A 465 12.32 -12.80 19.26
N ARG A 466 11.01 -12.67 19.09
CA ARG A 466 10.42 -12.24 17.81
C ARG A 466 10.39 -10.72 17.66
N THR A 467 10.58 -10.26 16.42
CA THR A 467 10.32 -8.88 15.99
C THR A 467 8.84 -8.50 16.15
N PRO A 468 8.50 -7.20 16.21
CA PRO A 468 7.11 -6.74 16.34
C PRO A 468 6.26 -7.12 15.13
N ASP A 469 4.94 -7.02 15.31
CA ASP A 469 3.98 -7.08 14.22
C ASP A 469 4.07 -5.87 13.27
N ALA A 470 3.45 -5.98 12.10
CA ALA A 470 3.33 -4.90 11.14
C ALA A 470 2.49 -3.74 11.71
N VAL A 471 2.93 -2.50 11.46
CA VAL A 471 2.17 -1.31 11.85
C VAL A 471 0.88 -1.23 11.02
N THR A 472 -0.26 -0.94 11.66
CA THR A 472 -1.57 -0.84 10.98
C THR A 472 -2.15 0.57 11.09
N GLN A 473 -3.05 0.91 10.15
CA GLN A 473 -3.66 2.25 10.01
C GLN A 473 -2.63 3.40 9.89
N PHE A 474 -1.47 3.14 9.29
CA PHE A 474 -0.47 4.19 9.05
C PHE A 474 -0.98 5.20 8.03
N ALA A 475 -1.19 6.44 8.49
CA ALA A 475 -1.67 7.56 7.71
C ALA A 475 -0.69 8.74 7.78
N ALA A 476 -0.77 9.62 6.78
CA ALA A 476 0.06 10.80 6.67
C ALA A 476 -0.77 11.96 6.11
N GLN A 477 -0.82 13.09 6.82
CA GLN A 477 -1.65 14.25 6.49
C GLN A 477 -0.88 15.56 6.67
N TYR A 478 -1.00 16.49 5.72
CA TYR A 478 -0.43 17.84 5.89
C TYR A 478 -1.05 18.57 7.09
N THR A 479 -0.19 19.13 7.94
CA THR A 479 -0.58 19.87 9.15
C THR A 479 -1.18 21.25 8.88
N SER A 480 -0.91 21.83 7.70
CA SER A 480 -1.37 23.17 7.32
C SER A 480 -1.40 23.34 5.79
N PRO A 481 -2.11 24.37 5.27
CA PRO A 481 -2.11 24.70 3.83
C PRO A 481 -0.72 24.99 3.23
N ALA A 482 0.27 25.33 4.07
CA ALA A 482 1.66 25.58 3.65
C ALA A 482 2.43 24.30 3.28
N LYS A 483 1.94 23.11 3.68
CA LYS A 483 2.46 21.78 3.26
C LYS A 483 3.92 21.47 3.61
N THR A 484 4.60 22.34 4.37
CA THR A 484 5.98 22.16 4.87
C THR A 484 6.12 21.15 6.01
N SER A 485 5.00 20.62 6.52
CA SER A 485 4.98 19.61 7.58
C SER A 485 3.75 18.69 7.51
N VAL A 486 3.97 17.42 7.88
CA VAL A 486 3.01 16.32 7.86
C VAL A 486 2.93 15.69 9.25
N ASP A 487 1.72 15.43 9.73
CA ASP A 487 1.48 14.53 10.85
C ASP A 487 1.30 13.10 10.35
N LEU A 488 2.04 12.18 10.96
CA LEU A 488 1.95 10.75 10.78
C LEU A 488 1.21 10.14 11.98
N THR A 489 0.29 9.22 11.74
CA THR A 489 -0.50 8.54 12.78
C THR A 489 -0.66 7.05 12.46
N TRP A 490 -0.76 6.19 13.48
CA TRP A 490 -0.94 4.74 13.33
C TRP A 490 -1.57 4.11 14.58
N ASN A 491 -1.92 2.82 14.49
CA ASN A 491 -2.31 2.03 15.66
C ASN A 491 -1.10 1.69 16.53
N ALA A 492 -1.19 1.96 17.83
CA ALA A 492 -0.18 1.54 18.80
C ALA A 492 -0.11 0.00 18.92
N LEU A 493 1.09 -0.57 18.75
CA LEU A 493 1.39 -1.96 19.10
C LEU A 493 1.74 -2.08 20.60
N PRO A 494 1.67 -3.30 21.20
CA PRO A 494 1.95 -3.49 22.63
C PRO A 494 3.37 -3.08 23.06
N ALA A 495 3.45 -2.17 24.05
CA ALA A 495 4.68 -1.79 24.74
C ALA A 495 5.05 -2.70 25.93
N GLY A 496 4.27 -3.78 26.14
CA GLY A 496 4.50 -4.86 27.11
C GLY A 496 4.46 -6.23 26.42
N VAL A 497 4.86 -7.30 27.13
CA VAL A 497 4.76 -8.67 26.61
C VAL A 497 3.29 -9.09 26.58
N THR A 498 2.85 -9.69 25.47
CA THR A 498 1.52 -10.32 25.35
C THR A 498 1.65 -11.77 24.86
N ALA A 499 0.52 -12.42 24.58
CA ALA A 499 0.52 -13.73 23.92
C ALA A 499 1.15 -13.65 22.52
N ASP A 500 0.89 -12.55 21.81
CA ASP A 500 1.29 -12.33 20.42
C ASP A 500 2.65 -11.58 20.34
N ALA A 501 2.80 -10.50 21.11
CA ALA A 501 4.00 -9.68 21.16
C ALA A 501 5.00 -10.22 22.21
N GLN A 502 5.91 -11.09 21.77
CA GLN A 502 6.88 -11.75 22.66
C GLN A 502 7.87 -10.78 23.32
N ALA A 503 8.39 -9.83 22.53
CA ALA A 503 9.22 -8.73 23.03
C ALA A 503 8.51 -7.40 22.74
N PRO A 504 8.33 -6.55 23.76
CA PRO A 504 7.57 -5.30 23.66
C PRO A 504 8.17 -4.30 22.68
N VAL A 505 7.31 -3.49 22.05
CA VAL A 505 7.75 -2.40 21.16
C VAL A 505 8.45 -1.28 21.94
N ARG A 506 9.43 -0.66 21.29
CA ARG A 506 10.35 0.33 21.88
C ARG A 506 10.52 1.58 21.03
N ASP A 507 10.43 1.44 19.71
CA ASP A 507 10.58 2.54 18.77
C ASP A 507 9.73 2.30 17.51
N TYR A 508 9.43 3.37 16.78
CA TYR A 508 8.84 3.33 15.45
C TYR A 508 9.81 4.01 14.48
N VAL A 509 10.61 3.21 13.77
CA VAL A 509 11.62 3.72 12.82
C VAL A 509 10.90 4.17 11.56
N ILE A 510 10.99 5.47 11.26
CA ILE A 510 10.36 6.13 10.12
C ILE A 510 11.42 6.52 9.08
N GLU A 511 11.17 6.18 7.83
CA GLU A 511 11.93 6.65 6.67
C GLU A 511 11.01 7.44 5.71
N GLN A 512 11.58 8.39 4.96
CA GLN A 512 10.92 9.14 3.90
C GLN A 512 11.61 8.93 2.54
N SER A 513 10.84 9.00 1.46
CA SER A 513 11.28 8.88 0.07
C SER A 513 10.70 10.04 -0.75
N GLU A 514 11.53 10.63 -1.61
CA GLU A 514 11.12 11.62 -2.63
C GLU A 514 11.00 11.01 -4.04
N ASP A 515 11.32 9.72 -4.19
CA ASP A 515 11.52 9.02 -5.48
C ASP A 515 10.56 7.83 -5.68
N ALA A 516 9.33 7.96 -5.16
CA ALA A 516 8.27 6.95 -5.20
C ALA A 516 8.69 5.59 -4.62
N GLY A 517 9.52 5.62 -3.58
CA GLY A 517 9.92 4.46 -2.78
C GLY A 517 11.10 3.68 -3.33
N ALA A 518 11.91 4.25 -4.24
CA ALA A 518 13.12 3.62 -4.75
C ALA A 518 14.30 3.74 -3.76
N THR A 519 14.42 4.86 -3.06
CA THR A 519 15.38 5.08 -1.95
C THR A 519 14.68 5.71 -0.75
N TRP A 520 15.17 5.36 0.45
CA TRP A 520 14.53 5.70 1.72
C TRP A 520 15.54 6.30 2.69
N THR A 521 15.27 7.53 3.10
CA THR A 521 16.08 8.32 4.04
C THR A 521 15.43 8.32 5.42
N LEU A 522 16.18 7.93 6.44
CA LEU A 522 15.76 7.97 7.84
C LEU A 522 15.28 9.37 8.25
N VAL A 523 14.11 9.46 8.87
CA VAL A 523 13.62 10.69 9.52
C VAL A 523 14.22 10.77 10.93
N PRO A 524 15.07 11.76 11.26
CA PRO A 524 15.78 11.76 12.55
C PRO A 524 14.84 11.85 13.75
N ALA A 525 14.93 10.87 14.64
CA ALA A 525 14.13 10.79 15.86
C ALA A 525 14.96 10.32 17.07
N ALA A 526 14.55 10.76 18.25
CA ALA A 526 14.78 10.02 19.49
C ALA A 526 13.75 8.89 19.56
N ALA A 527 14.14 7.73 20.09
CA ALA A 527 13.30 6.54 20.12
C ALA A 527 11.99 6.78 20.88
N SER A 528 10.86 6.30 20.34
CA SER A 528 9.55 6.55 20.95
C SER A 528 8.51 5.45 20.66
N THR A 529 7.72 5.13 21.68
CA THR A 529 6.51 4.30 21.58
C THR A 529 5.24 5.10 21.32
N SER A 530 5.33 6.43 21.09
CA SER A 530 4.20 7.24 20.63
C SER A 530 3.63 6.71 19.32
N ALA A 531 2.31 6.73 19.15
CA ALA A 531 1.63 6.31 17.93
C ALA A 531 1.38 7.46 16.92
N THR A 532 2.08 8.58 17.12
CA THR A 532 2.02 9.78 16.27
C THR A 532 3.41 10.41 16.13
N ARG A 533 3.66 11.05 14.97
CA ARG A 533 4.89 11.82 14.71
C ARG A 533 4.68 12.91 13.67
N THR A 534 5.01 14.16 14.02
CA THR A 534 5.15 15.24 13.03
C THR A 534 6.52 15.15 12.33
N VAL A 535 6.53 15.35 11.01
CA VAL A 535 7.72 15.56 10.18
C VAL A 535 7.63 16.94 9.55
N SER A 536 8.73 17.70 9.54
CA SER A 536 8.78 19.10 9.11
C SER A 536 10.00 19.39 8.24
N GLY A 537 9.95 20.50 7.50
CA GLY A 537 10.98 20.86 6.51
C GLY A 537 10.76 20.20 5.14
N LEU A 538 9.53 19.80 4.84
CA LEU A 538 9.15 19.23 3.55
C LEU A 538 9.07 20.32 2.48
N ASP A 539 9.44 19.98 1.25
CA ASP A 539 9.24 20.85 0.07
C ASP A 539 7.79 20.74 -0.43
N PRO A 540 6.99 21.82 -0.42
CA PRO A 540 5.60 21.79 -0.89
C PRO A 540 5.40 21.38 -2.35
N ALA A 541 6.45 21.45 -3.19
CA ALA A 541 6.41 21.03 -4.59
C ALA A 541 6.66 19.52 -4.79
N LYS A 542 7.09 18.79 -3.75
CA LYS A 542 7.44 17.36 -3.85
C LYS A 542 6.34 16.43 -3.32
N THR A 543 6.25 15.26 -3.92
CA THR A 543 5.50 14.12 -3.36
C THR A 543 6.42 13.33 -2.44
N TYR A 544 5.98 13.11 -1.21
CA TYR A 544 6.68 12.30 -0.23
C TYR A 544 5.96 10.98 0.00
N GLN A 545 6.73 9.89 0.04
CA GLN A 545 6.28 8.67 0.70
C GLN A 545 6.95 8.59 2.07
N PHE A 546 6.20 8.16 3.08
CA PHE A 546 6.72 7.80 4.39
C PHE A 546 6.53 6.30 4.57
N ARG A 547 7.45 5.64 5.26
CA ARG A 547 7.24 4.28 5.75
C ARG A 547 7.67 4.16 7.20
N ILE A 548 7.02 3.26 7.92
CA ILE A 548 7.20 3.04 9.34
C ILE A 548 7.38 1.55 9.61
N SER A 549 8.32 1.19 10.48
CA SER A 549 8.41 -0.15 11.06
C SER A 549 8.48 -0.05 12.59
N ALA A 550 7.75 -0.92 13.28
CA ALA A 550 7.90 -1.06 14.72
C ALA A 550 9.21 -1.82 15.03
N TRP A 551 9.86 -1.44 16.12
CA TRP A 551 11.16 -1.99 16.51
C TRP A 551 11.17 -2.49 17.97
N ASN A 552 11.84 -3.62 18.20
CA ASN A 552 12.19 -4.15 19.51
C ASN A 552 13.59 -4.80 19.46
N GLU A 553 14.09 -5.33 20.58
CA GLU A 553 15.44 -5.92 20.62
C GLU A 553 15.71 -7.08 19.64
N ALA A 554 14.70 -7.75 19.06
CA ALA A 554 14.95 -8.72 17.99
C ALA A 554 15.25 -8.06 16.62
N GLY A 555 14.78 -6.83 16.39
CA GLY A 555 14.88 -6.11 15.13
C GLY A 555 13.59 -5.37 14.74
N ASN A 556 13.38 -5.19 13.44
CA ASN A 556 12.25 -4.46 12.87
C ASN A 556 11.14 -5.41 12.39
N GLY A 557 9.88 -5.05 12.64
CA GLY A 557 8.72 -5.66 11.95
C GLY A 557 8.64 -5.24 10.47
N ASP A 558 7.58 -5.63 9.77
CA ASP A 558 7.34 -5.17 8.38
C ASP A 558 7.03 -3.67 8.30
N THR A 559 7.29 -3.08 7.13
CA THR A 559 7.04 -1.66 6.90
C THR A 559 5.63 -1.39 6.38
N ALA A 560 4.89 -0.50 7.04
CA ALA A 560 3.70 0.13 6.46
C ALA A 560 4.09 1.42 5.71
N VAL A 561 3.37 1.76 4.64
CA VAL A 561 3.70 2.91 3.75
C VAL A 561 2.49 3.84 3.64
N ALA A 562 2.74 5.15 3.76
CA ALA A 562 1.77 6.22 3.50
C ALA A 562 2.35 7.19 2.46
N THR A 563 1.51 7.89 1.70
CA THR A 563 1.95 8.83 0.65
C THR A 563 1.24 10.17 0.82
N VAL A 564 2.02 11.25 0.89
CA VAL A 564 1.51 12.62 0.84
C VAL A 564 1.96 13.23 -0.47
N ARG A 565 0.99 13.52 -1.34
CA ARG A 565 1.24 14.04 -2.68
C ARG A 565 1.47 15.54 -2.65
N ALA A 566 2.38 16.01 -3.50
CA ALA A 566 2.34 17.40 -3.94
C ALA A 566 0.93 17.76 -4.42
N PRO A 567 0.47 19.01 -4.24
CA PRO A 567 -0.71 19.46 -4.94
C PRO A 567 -0.47 19.33 -6.45
N LEU A 568 -1.49 18.90 -7.19
CA LEU A 568 -1.53 19.20 -8.61
C LEU A 568 -1.66 20.73 -8.76
N SER A 569 -1.00 21.31 -9.77
CA SER A 569 -1.31 22.67 -10.18
C SER A 569 -2.68 22.71 -10.87
N HIS A 570 -3.41 23.79 -10.67
CA HIS A 570 -4.71 24.07 -11.26
C HIS A 570 -4.61 25.38 -12.06
N PRO A 571 -3.79 25.44 -13.13
CA PRO A 571 -3.74 26.60 -14.01
C PRO A 571 -5.13 26.86 -14.59
N SER A 572 -5.64 28.07 -14.44
CA SER A 572 -7.00 28.45 -14.82
C SER A 572 -7.06 29.94 -15.14
N ILE A 573 -7.82 30.29 -16.17
CA ILE A 573 -8.07 31.68 -16.56
C ILE A 573 -9.56 31.91 -16.77
N SER A 574 -9.95 33.18 -16.76
CA SER A 574 -11.26 33.65 -17.20
C SER A 574 -11.09 34.88 -18.10
N VAL A 575 -12.06 35.11 -18.99
CA VAL A 575 -12.08 36.28 -19.87
C VAL A 575 -13.45 36.95 -19.84
N THR A 576 -13.47 38.28 -19.82
CA THR A 576 -14.68 39.10 -20.00
C THR A 576 -14.49 40.05 -21.18
N LYS A 577 -15.44 40.07 -22.12
CA LYS A 577 -15.45 40.99 -23.27
C LYS A 577 -16.52 42.06 -23.09
N THR A 578 -16.14 43.32 -23.30
CA THR A 578 -17.06 44.47 -23.36
C THR A 578 -16.88 45.22 -24.66
N GLY A 579 -17.88 46.02 -25.04
CA GLY A 579 -17.88 46.93 -26.19
C GLY A 579 -18.52 48.24 -25.75
N ASN A 580 -17.85 49.38 -25.97
CA ASN A 580 -18.18 50.69 -25.38
C ASN A 580 -18.36 50.61 -23.85
N GLY A 581 -17.56 49.77 -23.16
CA GLY A 581 -17.68 49.49 -21.73
C GLY A 581 -18.90 48.65 -21.33
N GLN A 582 -19.78 48.26 -22.25
CA GLN A 582 -20.96 47.45 -22.01
C GLN A 582 -20.68 45.96 -22.24
N GLN A 583 -20.96 45.10 -21.27
CA GLN A 583 -20.97 43.64 -21.43
C GLN A 583 -22.34 43.18 -21.94
N LYS A 584 -22.44 42.79 -23.23
CA LYS A 584 -23.68 42.32 -23.85
C LYS A 584 -23.54 40.85 -24.26
N GLY A 585 -23.72 39.94 -23.30
CA GLY A 585 -23.42 38.51 -23.46
C GLY A 585 -24.47 37.67 -24.21
N THR A 586 -25.59 38.27 -24.68
CA THR A 586 -26.62 37.60 -25.50
C THR A 586 -27.22 38.53 -26.54
N GLN A 587 -27.77 38.00 -27.64
CA GLN A 587 -28.43 38.81 -28.68
C GLN A 587 -29.61 39.64 -28.14
N ALA A 588 -30.36 39.10 -27.16
CA ALA A 588 -31.44 39.83 -26.49
C ALA A 588 -30.95 41.02 -25.62
N SER A 589 -29.64 41.18 -25.44
CA SER A 589 -29.00 42.28 -24.71
C SER A 589 -28.14 43.19 -25.61
N ALA A 590 -28.18 42.99 -26.94
CA ALA A 590 -27.27 43.59 -27.90
C ALA A 590 -27.16 45.12 -27.79
N LEU A 591 -25.95 45.67 -27.95
CA LEU A 591 -25.77 47.12 -27.99
C LEU A 591 -26.13 47.65 -29.39
N HIS A 592 -27.21 48.42 -29.47
CA HIS A 592 -27.68 49.04 -30.71
C HIS A 592 -26.87 50.31 -31.02
N VAL A 593 -25.96 50.23 -31.98
CA VAL A 593 -25.11 51.36 -32.42
C VAL A 593 -25.37 51.67 -33.90
N ALA A 594 -25.01 52.87 -34.38
CA ALA A 594 -25.18 53.18 -35.80
C ALA A 594 -24.40 52.19 -36.69
N ALA A 595 -25.00 51.70 -37.77
CA ALA A 595 -24.31 50.82 -38.71
C ALA A 595 -23.06 51.51 -39.30
N GLY A 596 -21.93 50.80 -39.33
CA GLY A 596 -20.62 51.33 -39.71
C GLY A 596 -19.89 52.11 -38.60
N SER A 597 -20.50 52.38 -37.44
CA SER A 597 -19.82 53.04 -36.33
C SER A 597 -18.84 52.12 -35.60
N THR A 598 -17.74 52.70 -35.10
CA THR A 598 -16.67 51.99 -34.42
C THR A 598 -17.00 51.74 -32.96
N VAL A 599 -17.04 50.47 -32.54
CA VAL A 599 -17.12 50.07 -31.14
C VAL A 599 -15.72 49.85 -30.58
N GLN A 600 -15.49 50.32 -29.35
CA GLN A 600 -14.26 50.06 -28.60
C GLN A 600 -14.43 48.81 -27.74
N PHE A 601 -13.68 47.75 -28.04
CA PHE A 601 -13.69 46.50 -27.29
C PHE A 601 -12.58 46.46 -26.25
N ALA A 602 -12.91 45.98 -25.06
CA ALA A 602 -11.95 45.65 -24.01
C ALA A 602 -12.14 44.20 -23.55
N TYR A 603 -11.02 43.49 -23.38
CA TYR A 603 -10.96 42.07 -23.03
C TYR A 603 -10.15 41.92 -21.75
N THR A 604 -10.83 41.77 -20.62
CA THR A 604 -10.18 41.53 -19.32
C THR A 604 -9.89 40.04 -19.19
N VAL A 605 -8.61 39.67 -19.14
CA VAL A 605 -8.13 38.30 -18.91
C VAL A 605 -7.59 38.23 -17.49
N LYS A 606 -8.07 37.27 -16.69
CA LYS A 606 -7.71 37.11 -15.28
C LYS A 606 -7.24 35.69 -14.99
N ASN A 607 -6.14 35.55 -14.25
CA ASN A 607 -5.71 34.27 -13.70
C ASN A 607 -6.59 33.89 -12.50
N THR A 608 -7.28 32.76 -12.63
CA THR A 608 -8.19 32.18 -11.63
C THR A 608 -7.67 30.84 -11.07
N GLY A 609 -6.44 30.46 -11.42
CA GLY A 609 -5.76 29.27 -10.92
C GLY A 609 -4.90 29.52 -9.68
N ASP A 610 -4.11 28.50 -9.30
CA ASP A 610 -3.17 28.54 -8.17
C ASP A 610 -1.68 28.65 -8.59
N VAL A 611 -1.41 28.77 -9.89
CA VAL A 611 -0.07 28.96 -10.48
C VAL A 611 -0.05 30.10 -11.51
N PRO A 612 1.11 30.72 -11.80
CA PRO A 612 1.23 31.70 -12.88
C PRO A 612 0.96 31.10 -14.27
N VAL A 613 0.41 31.91 -15.18
CA VAL A 613 0.04 31.49 -16.53
C VAL A 613 0.61 32.44 -17.58
N GLN A 614 1.07 31.89 -18.70
CA GLN A 614 1.47 32.65 -19.89
C GLN A 614 0.26 32.79 -20.82
N ILE A 615 0.02 33.99 -21.36
CA ILE A 615 -1.03 34.24 -22.35
C ILE A 615 -0.40 34.16 -23.75
N ASP A 616 -0.76 33.13 -24.51
CA ASP A 616 -0.11 32.79 -25.77
C ASP A 616 -0.78 33.43 -27.00
N ASP A 617 -2.11 33.58 -26.96
CA ASP A 617 -2.89 34.26 -28.00
C ASP A 617 -4.20 34.84 -27.44
N VAL A 618 -4.62 35.97 -27.99
CA VAL A 618 -5.94 36.58 -27.79
C VAL A 618 -6.50 36.91 -29.16
N THR A 619 -7.37 36.04 -29.69
CA THR A 619 -7.97 36.21 -31.01
C THR A 619 -9.45 36.56 -30.91
N ASP A 620 -9.85 37.61 -31.62
CA ASP A 620 -11.21 38.11 -31.78
C ASP A 620 -11.81 37.62 -33.11
N SER A 621 -13.06 37.17 -33.11
CA SER A 621 -13.69 36.54 -34.28
C SER A 621 -13.99 37.49 -35.44
N VAL A 622 -13.85 38.80 -35.24
CA VAL A 622 -14.06 39.83 -36.27
C VAL A 622 -12.79 40.65 -36.54
N LEU A 623 -11.97 40.88 -35.51
CA LEU A 623 -10.76 41.72 -35.59
C LEU A 623 -9.45 40.93 -35.72
N GLY A 624 -9.47 39.60 -35.54
CA GLY A 624 -8.28 38.75 -35.57
C GLY A 624 -7.46 38.81 -34.27
N THR A 625 -6.16 38.55 -34.36
CA THR A 625 -5.25 38.58 -33.20
C THR A 625 -5.14 39.99 -32.61
N ILE A 626 -5.40 40.11 -31.32
CA ILE A 626 -5.36 41.35 -30.55
C ILE A 626 -3.96 41.53 -29.94
N PRO A 627 -3.26 42.65 -30.19
CA PRO A 627 -1.92 42.87 -29.66
C PRO A 627 -1.92 43.05 -28.14
N ALA A 628 -0.88 42.55 -27.48
CA ALA A 628 -0.68 42.74 -26.05
C ALA A 628 -0.49 44.23 -25.68
N PRO A 629 -1.03 44.70 -24.53
CA PRO A 629 -0.82 46.07 -24.09
C PRO A 629 0.64 46.34 -23.74
N SER A 630 1.10 47.57 -23.98
CA SER A 630 2.49 47.97 -23.82
C SER A 630 3.00 47.74 -22.38
N GLY A 631 4.07 46.96 -22.23
CA GLY A 631 4.67 46.66 -20.94
C GLY A 631 4.14 45.40 -20.24
N PHE A 632 3.15 44.71 -20.83
CA PHE A 632 2.78 43.36 -20.39
C PHE A 632 3.91 42.37 -20.71
N SER A 633 4.25 41.51 -19.74
CA SER A 633 5.34 40.53 -19.83
C SER A 633 5.00 39.27 -20.62
N GLY A 634 3.71 39.04 -20.92
CA GLY A 634 3.18 37.76 -21.39
C GLY A 634 2.69 36.83 -20.27
N THR A 635 2.97 37.13 -18.99
CA THR A 635 2.63 36.27 -17.85
C THR A 635 1.74 36.99 -16.83
N LEU A 636 0.71 36.31 -16.33
CA LEU A 636 -0.10 36.71 -15.17
C LEU A 636 0.28 35.89 -13.93
N GLY A 637 0.52 36.57 -12.79
CA GLY A 637 0.60 35.93 -11.49
C GLY A 637 -0.77 35.46 -10.98
N VAL A 638 -0.79 34.85 -9.79
CA VAL A 638 -2.01 34.27 -9.21
C VAL A 638 -2.97 35.38 -8.77
N GLY A 639 -4.16 35.43 -9.39
CA GLY A 639 -5.17 36.45 -9.15
C GLY A 639 -5.03 37.73 -9.99
N ASP A 640 -3.92 37.90 -10.72
CA ASP A 640 -3.66 39.06 -11.58
C ASP A 640 -4.61 39.11 -12.79
N GLU A 641 -4.81 40.31 -13.33
CA GLU A 641 -5.57 40.53 -14.56
C GLU A 641 -4.91 41.57 -15.48
N VAL A 642 -5.17 41.44 -16.78
CA VAL A 642 -4.71 42.35 -17.83
C VAL A 642 -5.87 42.66 -18.78
N VAL A 643 -5.92 43.89 -19.29
CA VAL A 643 -6.94 44.33 -20.25
C VAL A 643 -6.29 44.54 -21.62
N PHE A 644 -6.69 43.71 -22.59
CA PHE A 644 -6.42 43.95 -24.00
C PHE A 644 -7.48 44.91 -24.57
N THR A 645 -7.17 45.65 -25.63
CA THR A 645 -8.12 46.60 -26.24
C THR A 645 -7.99 46.61 -27.76
N ALA A 646 -9.13 46.69 -28.46
CA ALA A 646 -9.20 46.84 -29.91
C ALA A 646 -10.46 47.61 -30.32
N SER A 647 -10.59 48.01 -31.59
CA SER A 647 -11.76 48.73 -32.08
C SER A 647 -12.06 48.41 -33.53
N GLY A 648 -13.34 48.30 -33.89
CA GLY A 648 -13.75 48.08 -35.28
C GLY A 648 -15.22 48.42 -35.53
N PRO A 649 -15.63 48.50 -36.81
CA PRO A 649 -17.00 48.86 -37.19
C PRO A 649 -17.99 47.73 -36.92
N VAL A 650 -19.20 48.09 -36.49
CA VAL A 650 -20.36 47.18 -36.43
C VAL A 650 -21.10 47.21 -37.75
N ALA A 651 -21.26 46.04 -38.39
CA ALA A 651 -22.03 45.89 -39.62
C ALA A 651 -23.55 46.05 -39.38
N GLU A 652 -24.32 46.34 -40.42
CA GLU A 652 -25.79 46.47 -40.34
C GLU A 652 -26.46 45.16 -39.87
N GLY A 653 -27.43 45.27 -38.95
CA GLY A 653 -28.18 44.14 -38.39
C GLY A 653 -27.47 43.46 -37.22
N ASP A 654 -27.81 42.20 -36.95
CA ASP A 654 -27.26 41.41 -35.85
C ASP A 654 -25.73 41.26 -35.96
N TYR A 655 -25.00 41.71 -34.95
CA TYR A 655 -23.54 41.62 -34.88
C TYR A 655 -23.10 40.76 -33.69
N HIS A 656 -22.32 39.72 -33.98
CA HIS A 656 -21.76 38.82 -32.98
C HIS A 656 -20.23 38.82 -33.06
N ASN A 657 -19.58 39.01 -31.92
CA ASN A 657 -18.13 38.98 -31.81
C ASN A 657 -17.70 38.19 -30.56
N ARG A 658 -16.89 37.15 -30.76
CA ARG A 658 -16.31 36.30 -29.71
C ARG A 658 -14.81 36.53 -29.59
N VAL A 659 -14.31 36.71 -28.36
CA VAL A 659 -12.88 36.53 -28.06
C VAL A 659 -12.60 35.08 -27.68
N THR A 660 -11.43 34.58 -28.07
CA THR A 660 -10.81 33.35 -27.57
C THR A 660 -9.44 33.67 -27.01
N VAL A 661 -9.15 33.18 -25.81
CA VAL A 661 -7.84 33.33 -25.16
C VAL A 661 -7.20 31.96 -25.00
N LYS A 662 -5.95 31.83 -25.47
CA LYS A 662 -5.08 30.68 -25.26
C LYS A 662 -4.03 31.01 -24.21
N ALA A 663 -3.69 30.02 -23.39
CA ALA A 663 -2.71 30.16 -22.34
C ALA A 663 -2.02 28.83 -22.04
N THR A 664 -0.85 28.92 -21.41
CA THR A 664 -0.05 27.80 -20.92
C THR A 664 0.31 28.03 -19.45
N GLU A 665 0.58 26.95 -18.71
CA GLU A 665 1.16 27.03 -17.38
C GLU A 665 2.60 27.59 -17.48
N ALA A 666 2.94 28.64 -16.72
CA ALA A 666 4.16 29.40 -16.97
C ALA A 666 5.43 28.55 -16.75
N GLY A 667 6.14 28.24 -17.83
CA GLY A 667 7.33 27.38 -17.82
C GLY A 667 7.06 25.89 -18.03
N VAL A 668 5.81 25.49 -18.31
CA VAL A 668 5.41 24.09 -18.55
C VAL A 668 4.66 24.00 -19.89
N PRO A 669 4.94 23.02 -20.77
CA PRO A 669 4.33 22.94 -22.11
C PRO A 669 2.88 22.39 -22.10
N ASN A 670 2.08 22.75 -21.09
CA ASN A 670 0.69 22.34 -20.92
C ASN A 670 -0.25 23.48 -21.36
N GLU A 671 -0.93 23.33 -22.50
CA GLU A 671 -1.95 24.27 -22.97
C GLU A 671 -3.24 24.13 -22.15
N LEU A 672 -3.77 25.26 -21.63
CA LEU A 672 -5.06 25.32 -20.97
C LEU A 672 -6.20 25.17 -22.00
N GLN A 673 -7.38 24.73 -21.57
CA GLN A 673 -8.58 24.80 -22.41
C GLN A 673 -8.87 26.27 -22.76
N PRO A 674 -8.97 26.67 -24.05
CA PRO A 674 -9.16 28.06 -24.41
C PRO A 674 -10.47 28.64 -23.88
N VAL A 675 -10.40 29.79 -23.22
CA VAL A 675 -11.58 30.47 -22.66
C VAL A 675 -12.13 31.49 -23.64
N GLN A 676 -13.45 31.65 -23.63
CA GLN A 676 -14.17 32.46 -24.61
C GLN A 676 -15.20 33.38 -23.93
N ALA A 677 -15.39 34.56 -24.50
CA ALA A 677 -16.47 35.47 -24.11
C ALA A 677 -17.10 36.10 -25.36
N ASP A 678 -18.42 36.11 -25.39
CA ASP A 678 -19.22 36.70 -26.45
C ASP A 678 -19.59 38.15 -26.14
N TRP A 679 -19.70 38.94 -27.19
CA TRP A 679 -20.33 40.25 -27.19
C TRP A 679 -21.26 40.37 -28.39
N TYR A 680 -22.45 40.90 -28.14
CA TYR A 680 -23.49 41.10 -29.15
C TYR A 680 -23.82 42.58 -29.31
N GLY A 681 -23.96 43.00 -30.56
CA GLY A 681 -24.34 44.34 -30.99
C GLY A 681 -25.40 44.28 -32.08
N PHE A 682 -25.89 45.45 -32.47
CA PHE A 682 -26.80 45.59 -33.59
C PHE A 682 -26.46 46.87 -34.35
N GLY A 683 -26.15 46.76 -35.64
CA GLY A 683 -25.90 47.90 -36.51
C GLY A 683 -27.22 48.52 -36.98
N ALA A 684 -27.66 49.54 -36.27
CA ALA A 684 -28.88 50.28 -36.54
C ALA A 684 -28.76 51.17 -37.79
N THR A 685 -29.71 51.02 -38.71
CA THR A 685 -29.97 51.92 -39.83
C THR A 685 -31.34 52.54 -39.67
N ALA A 686 -31.46 53.82 -39.99
CA ALA A 686 -32.70 54.56 -39.86
C ALA A 686 -32.99 55.32 -41.16
N GLY A 687 -34.21 55.20 -41.65
CA GLY A 687 -34.62 55.76 -42.93
C GLY A 687 -36.13 55.89 -43.02
N LEU A 688 -36.60 56.94 -43.69
CA LEU A 688 -38.00 57.11 -44.03
C LEU A 688 -38.13 57.22 -45.54
N GLN A 689 -39.17 56.59 -46.08
CA GLN A 689 -39.70 56.87 -47.39
C GLN A 689 -41.08 57.50 -47.23
N VAL A 690 -41.46 58.37 -48.16
CA VAL A 690 -42.84 58.84 -48.29
C VAL A 690 -43.28 58.69 -49.74
N VAL A 691 -44.52 58.27 -49.94
CA VAL A 691 -45.17 58.22 -51.26
C VAL A 691 -46.46 59.05 -51.20
N LYS A 692 -46.53 60.11 -52.01
CA LYS A 692 -47.66 61.04 -52.07
C LYS A 692 -48.56 60.71 -53.26
N THR A 693 -49.84 60.48 -52.98
CA THR A 693 -50.89 60.35 -54.00
C THR A 693 -51.94 61.44 -53.83
N GLY A 694 -52.66 61.72 -54.92
CA GLY A 694 -53.71 62.73 -54.97
C GLY A 694 -54.84 62.24 -55.87
N ASP A 695 -56.07 62.32 -55.37
CA ASP A 695 -57.27 61.78 -56.02
C ASP A 695 -57.20 60.27 -56.34
N GLY A 696 -56.46 59.53 -55.49
CA GLY A 696 -56.16 58.10 -55.68
C GLY A 696 -55.07 57.79 -56.71
N VAL A 697 -54.51 58.80 -57.37
CA VAL A 697 -53.50 58.65 -58.44
C VAL A 697 -52.11 59.06 -57.94
N ARG A 698 -51.08 58.28 -58.27
CA ARG A 698 -49.68 58.69 -58.10
C ARG A 698 -49.19 59.40 -59.37
N ALA A 699 -48.95 60.71 -59.27
CA ALA A 699 -48.42 61.54 -60.34
C ALA A 699 -47.08 62.12 -59.88
N ALA A 700 -46.00 61.33 -59.98
CA ALA A 700 -44.70 61.65 -59.37
C ALA A 700 -43.82 62.59 -60.21
N THR A 701 -44.16 62.79 -61.49
CA THR A 701 -43.47 63.74 -62.37
C THR A 701 -44.45 64.68 -63.08
N ALA A 702 -43.93 65.74 -63.69
CA ALA A 702 -44.73 66.66 -64.52
C ALA A 702 -45.34 66.00 -65.78
N ALA A 703 -44.87 64.81 -66.18
CA ALA A 703 -45.43 64.04 -67.30
C ALA A 703 -46.65 63.21 -66.85
N ASP A 704 -46.63 62.64 -65.65
CA ASP A 704 -47.69 61.79 -65.07
C ASP A 704 -48.92 62.60 -64.57
N ARG A 705 -48.99 63.89 -64.92
CA ARG A 705 -49.76 64.90 -64.21
C ARG A 705 -51.27 64.68 -64.28
N HIS A 706 -51.87 64.32 -63.15
CA HIS A 706 -53.30 64.04 -63.06
C HIS A 706 -54.14 65.31 -63.20
N SER A 707 -55.17 65.28 -64.06
CA SER A 707 -56.02 66.44 -64.36
C SER A 707 -57.35 66.35 -63.63
N VAL A 708 -57.68 67.36 -62.83
CA VAL A 708 -58.86 67.36 -61.94
C VAL A 708 -59.59 68.70 -62.02
N SER A 709 -60.93 68.67 -62.02
CA SER A 709 -61.75 69.90 -62.00
C SER A 709 -61.45 70.74 -60.77
N THR A 710 -61.25 72.06 -60.95
CA THR A 710 -61.02 73.04 -59.86
C THR A 710 -62.19 73.13 -58.87
N LYS A 711 -63.35 72.52 -59.16
CA LYS A 711 -64.48 72.43 -58.21
C LYS A 711 -64.33 71.28 -57.21
N LYS A 712 -63.63 70.21 -57.59
CA LYS A 712 -63.44 69.00 -56.78
C LYS A 712 -62.39 69.24 -55.70
N THR A 713 -62.70 68.87 -54.47
CA THR A 713 -61.68 68.74 -53.41
C THR A 713 -60.93 67.43 -53.63
N VAL A 714 -59.61 67.51 -53.80
CA VAL A 714 -58.72 66.36 -53.98
C VAL A 714 -58.30 65.82 -52.61
N PRO A 715 -58.54 64.54 -52.31
CA PRO A 715 -57.90 63.88 -51.18
C PRO A 715 -56.44 63.59 -51.52
N PHE A 716 -55.54 63.88 -50.59
CA PHE A 716 -54.13 63.54 -50.65
C PHE A 716 -53.81 62.49 -49.58
N VAL A 717 -53.09 61.44 -49.97
CA VAL A 717 -52.61 60.40 -49.05
C VAL A 717 -51.09 60.35 -49.11
N TYR A 718 -50.47 60.32 -47.93
CA TYR A 718 -49.03 60.24 -47.74
C TYR A 718 -48.73 58.93 -47.02
N THR A 719 -48.31 57.92 -47.78
CA THR A 719 -47.84 56.66 -47.19
C THR A 719 -46.41 56.89 -46.73
N VAL A 720 -46.21 56.95 -45.41
CA VAL A 720 -44.88 57.05 -44.79
C VAL A 720 -44.46 55.64 -44.38
N THR A 721 -43.26 55.23 -44.78
CA THR A 721 -42.70 53.89 -44.57
C THR A 721 -41.36 53.99 -43.86
N ASN A 722 -41.13 53.19 -42.82
CA ASN A 722 -39.79 53.04 -42.23
C ASN A 722 -38.96 52.08 -43.09
N THR A 723 -37.87 52.58 -43.64
CA THR A 723 -36.92 51.82 -44.48
C THR A 723 -35.63 51.45 -43.75
N GLY A 724 -35.49 51.82 -42.47
CA GLY A 724 -34.43 51.37 -41.59
C GLY A 724 -34.76 50.06 -40.87
N ASN A 725 -33.77 49.51 -40.15
CA ASN A 725 -33.89 48.27 -39.39
C ASN A 725 -34.23 48.47 -37.89
N VAL A 726 -34.26 49.71 -37.40
CA VAL A 726 -34.76 50.07 -36.04
C VAL A 726 -36.09 50.85 -36.11
N PRO A 727 -36.89 50.90 -35.02
CA PRO A 727 -38.09 51.73 -34.97
C PRO A 727 -37.78 53.23 -35.17
N VAL A 728 -38.59 53.89 -35.99
CA VAL A 728 -38.46 55.33 -36.26
C VAL A 728 -39.73 56.05 -35.80
N ARG A 729 -39.55 57.05 -34.94
CA ARG A 729 -40.60 57.99 -34.57
C ARG A 729 -40.78 59.01 -35.69
N VAL A 730 -42.02 59.23 -36.14
CA VAL A 730 -42.35 60.27 -37.13
C VAL A 730 -42.62 61.58 -36.40
N ASP A 731 -41.70 62.53 -36.51
CA ASP A 731 -41.74 63.79 -35.77
C ASP A 731 -42.57 64.87 -36.47
N SER A 732 -42.58 64.89 -37.81
CA SER A 732 -43.47 65.75 -38.58
C SER A 732 -43.76 65.23 -39.99
N VAL A 733 -44.97 65.47 -40.47
CA VAL A 733 -45.36 65.37 -41.89
C VAL A 733 -45.83 66.76 -42.31
N LYS A 734 -45.11 67.39 -43.25
CA LYS A 734 -45.36 68.78 -43.67
C LYS A 734 -45.49 68.88 -45.18
N ASP A 735 -46.62 69.40 -45.62
CA ASP A 735 -47.01 69.66 -47.00
C ASP A 735 -46.79 71.14 -47.34
N ASP A 736 -46.22 71.45 -48.52
CA ASP A 736 -45.92 72.84 -48.90
C ASP A 736 -47.16 73.70 -49.17
N ARG A 737 -48.34 73.08 -49.37
CA ARG A 737 -49.62 73.78 -49.64
C ARG A 737 -50.65 73.65 -48.52
N LEU A 738 -50.59 72.57 -47.73
CA LEU A 738 -51.57 72.24 -46.70
C LEU A 738 -51.00 72.35 -45.27
N GLY A 739 -49.69 72.57 -45.12
CA GLY A 739 -49.04 72.74 -43.81
C GLY A 739 -48.76 71.41 -43.11
N THR A 740 -48.76 71.41 -41.78
CA THR A 740 -48.55 70.19 -41.00
C THR A 740 -49.76 69.27 -41.08
N ILE A 741 -49.56 68.01 -41.47
CA ILE A 741 -50.61 67.00 -41.60
C ILE A 741 -50.75 66.25 -40.28
N ALA A 742 -51.97 66.17 -39.75
CA ALA A 742 -52.25 65.47 -38.50
C ALA A 742 -52.08 63.95 -38.64
N ALA A 743 -51.60 63.30 -37.57
CA ALA A 743 -51.48 61.85 -37.50
C ALA A 743 -52.86 61.15 -37.52
N PRO A 744 -52.97 59.94 -38.12
CA PRO A 744 -54.19 59.15 -38.03
C PRO A 744 -54.55 58.78 -36.58
N ASN A 745 -55.86 58.74 -36.28
CA ASN A 745 -56.35 58.32 -34.97
C ASN A 745 -55.86 56.91 -34.62
N GLY A 746 -55.22 56.77 -33.45
CA GLY A 746 -54.69 55.49 -32.96
C GLY A 746 -53.25 55.18 -33.39
N PHE A 747 -52.59 56.04 -34.18
CA PHE A 747 -51.15 55.95 -34.38
C PHE A 747 -50.40 56.53 -33.17
N ASP A 748 -49.44 55.79 -32.62
CA ASP A 748 -48.63 56.16 -31.45
C ASP A 748 -47.45 57.10 -31.79
N GLY A 749 -47.18 57.29 -33.10
CA GLY A 749 -46.07 58.08 -33.62
C GLY A 749 -44.87 57.25 -34.10
N THR A 750 -44.87 55.92 -33.94
CA THR A 750 -43.69 55.07 -34.20
C THR A 750 -43.95 54.04 -35.29
N LEU A 751 -43.05 53.96 -36.27
CA LEU A 751 -43.05 52.92 -37.29
C LEU A 751 -41.99 51.85 -36.96
N ALA A 752 -42.43 50.62 -36.75
CA ALA A 752 -41.56 49.45 -36.77
C ALA A 752 -40.86 49.30 -38.15
N PRO A 753 -39.72 48.58 -38.25
CA PRO A 753 -39.03 48.33 -39.51
C PRO A 753 -39.96 47.79 -40.60
N GLY A 754 -39.92 48.38 -41.80
CA GLY A 754 -40.81 48.04 -42.93
C GLY A 754 -42.29 48.43 -42.77
N ALA A 755 -42.73 48.87 -41.58
CA ALA A 755 -44.11 49.30 -41.36
C ALA A 755 -44.42 50.60 -42.11
N SER A 756 -45.69 50.76 -42.51
CA SER A 756 -46.17 51.92 -43.24
C SER A 756 -47.47 52.47 -42.65
N ILE A 757 -47.61 53.80 -42.60
CA ILE A 757 -48.82 54.50 -42.15
C ILE A 757 -49.27 55.52 -43.19
N ALA A 758 -50.58 55.63 -43.39
CA ALA A 758 -51.19 56.54 -44.37
C ALA A 758 -51.74 57.80 -43.67
N TYR A 759 -51.03 58.92 -43.77
CA TYR A 759 -51.56 60.24 -43.42
C TYR A 759 -52.55 60.69 -44.50
N ALA A 760 -53.56 61.47 -44.14
CA ALA A 760 -54.57 61.97 -45.07
C ALA A 760 -54.85 63.47 -44.89
N ALA A 761 -55.01 64.17 -46.01
CA ALA A 761 -55.45 65.57 -46.05
C ALA A 761 -56.32 65.80 -47.29
N SER A 762 -56.91 66.99 -47.45
CA SER A 762 -57.60 67.33 -48.70
C SER A 762 -57.52 68.83 -49.01
N GLY A 763 -57.56 69.18 -50.30
CA GLY A 763 -57.46 70.56 -50.77
C GLY A 763 -58.00 70.72 -52.19
N LYS A 764 -58.21 71.97 -52.63
CA LYS A 764 -58.64 72.27 -54.00
C LYS A 764 -57.46 72.69 -54.87
N LEU A 765 -57.44 72.26 -56.12
CA LEU A 765 -56.42 72.67 -57.08
C LEU A 765 -56.78 74.04 -57.69
N PRO A 766 -55.82 74.99 -57.78
CA PRO A 766 -55.99 76.19 -58.58
C PRO A 766 -55.99 75.83 -60.08
N LYS A 767 -56.56 76.72 -60.91
CA LYS A 767 -56.56 76.55 -62.38
C LYS A 767 -55.13 76.56 -62.92
N GLY A 768 -54.79 75.57 -63.75
CA GLY A 768 -53.47 75.44 -64.36
C GLY A 768 -52.60 74.37 -63.69
N ASP A 769 -51.29 74.51 -63.85
CA ASP A 769 -50.32 73.51 -63.41
C ASP A 769 -50.06 73.63 -61.90
N TYR A 770 -50.06 72.50 -61.19
CA TYR A 770 -49.95 72.42 -59.73
C TYR A 770 -48.91 71.38 -59.34
N VAL A 771 -48.07 71.72 -58.36
CA VAL A 771 -47.12 70.80 -57.71
C VAL A 771 -47.34 70.95 -56.22
N ASN A 772 -47.39 69.83 -55.51
CA ASN A 772 -47.45 69.80 -54.07
C ASN A 772 -46.43 68.78 -53.55
N THR A 773 -45.56 69.22 -52.65
CA THR A 773 -44.43 68.47 -52.09
C THR A 773 -44.64 68.24 -50.60
N VAL A 774 -44.50 66.98 -50.18
CA VAL A 774 -44.40 66.62 -48.75
C VAL A 774 -42.93 66.51 -48.34
N THR A 775 -42.63 66.91 -47.11
CA THR A 775 -41.42 66.57 -46.38
C THR A 775 -41.82 65.89 -45.07
N VAL A 776 -41.15 64.79 -44.73
CA VAL A 776 -41.35 64.03 -43.49
C VAL A 776 -40.03 64.00 -42.71
N SER A 777 -40.08 64.22 -41.40
CA SER A 777 -38.92 64.10 -40.50
C SER A 777 -39.20 63.04 -39.44
N GLY A 778 -38.14 62.39 -38.96
CA GLY A 778 -38.22 61.41 -37.87
C GLY A 778 -36.89 61.22 -37.16
N THR A 779 -36.96 60.50 -36.04
CA THR A 779 -35.84 60.18 -35.15
C THR A 779 -35.88 58.69 -34.84
N ALA A 780 -34.75 57.99 -34.95
CA ALA A 780 -34.67 56.58 -34.61
C ALA A 780 -34.63 56.39 -33.09
N THR A 781 -35.43 55.45 -32.57
CA THR A 781 -35.55 55.21 -31.13
C THR A 781 -35.03 53.82 -30.76
N GLY A 782 -34.43 53.70 -29.57
CA GLY A 782 -33.83 52.43 -29.11
C GLY A 782 -32.44 52.17 -29.69
N THR A 783 -31.57 53.19 -29.67
CA THR A 783 -30.14 53.12 -30.01
C THR A 783 -29.32 53.79 -28.90
N ASP A 784 -28.02 53.50 -28.81
CA ASP A 784 -27.09 54.03 -27.79
C ASP A 784 -26.95 55.57 -27.85
N ALA A 785 -27.26 56.16 -29.01
CA ALA A 785 -27.55 57.58 -29.21
C ALA A 785 -28.53 57.75 -30.38
N ASP A 786 -29.55 58.62 -30.22
CA ASP A 786 -30.62 58.84 -31.21
C ASP A 786 -30.08 59.12 -32.62
N LEU A 787 -30.50 58.33 -33.61
CA LEU A 787 -30.11 58.55 -35.01
C LEU A 787 -31.07 59.54 -35.68
N THR A 788 -30.53 60.68 -36.12
CA THR A 788 -31.24 61.63 -36.98
C THR A 788 -31.58 60.99 -38.33
N VAL A 789 -32.84 61.04 -38.75
CA VAL A 789 -33.26 60.50 -40.06
C VAL A 789 -33.32 61.59 -41.11
N ASP A 790 -32.71 61.35 -42.28
CA ASP A 790 -32.76 62.28 -43.41
C ASP A 790 -34.21 62.56 -43.85
N PRO A 791 -34.62 63.84 -44.03
CA PRO A 791 -36.01 64.18 -44.29
C PRO A 791 -36.53 63.67 -45.65
N ALA A 792 -37.39 62.64 -45.60
CA ALA A 792 -38.00 62.01 -46.76
C ALA A 792 -38.93 62.98 -47.51
N LYS A 793 -38.91 62.95 -48.85
CA LYS A 793 -39.70 63.87 -49.70
C LYS A 793 -40.29 63.16 -50.91
N ASP A 794 -41.52 63.52 -51.26
CA ASP A 794 -42.17 63.16 -52.53
C ASP A 794 -43.03 64.32 -53.03
N SER A 795 -43.27 64.39 -54.34
CA SER A 795 -44.00 65.49 -54.98
C SER A 795 -45.06 64.96 -55.93
N TRP A 796 -46.28 65.47 -55.77
CA TRP A 796 -47.42 65.13 -56.60
C TRP A 796 -47.76 66.26 -57.56
N TYR A 797 -47.91 65.92 -58.84
CA TYR A 797 -48.14 66.86 -59.93
C TYR A 797 -49.59 66.76 -60.43
N GLY A 798 -50.33 67.87 -60.34
CA GLY A 798 -51.73 67.97 -60.76
C GLY A 798 -51.98 69.08 -61.78
N LYS A 799 -53.16 69.07 -62.40
CA LYS A 799 -53.65 70.16 -63.26
C LYS A 799 -55.10 70.51 -62.95
N GLY A 800 -55.35 71.74 -62.51
CA GLY A 800 -56.71 72.25 -62.29
C GLY A 800 -57.38 72.63 -63.61
N THR A 801 -58.41 71.87 -64.00
CA THR A 801 -59.23 72.11 -65.20
C THR A 801 -60.57 72.77 -64.86
N VAL A 802 -61.22 73.43 -65.83
CA VAL A 802 -62.54 74.05 -65.65
C VAL A 802 -63.58 73.36 -66.53
N ASP A 803 -64.66 72.89 -65.92
CA ASP A 803 -65.72 72.14 -66.62
C ASP A 803 -66.48 73.01 -67.62
N ARG A 804 -66.66 72.53 -68.86
CA ARG A 804 -67.53 73.14 -69.89
C ARG A 804 -68.74 72.25 -70.17
N VAL A 805 -69.94 72.75 -69.87
CA VAL A 805 -71.24 72.07 -70.09
C VAL A 805 -72.34 73.14 -70.19
N PRO A 806 -73.36 73.06 -71.08
CA PRO A 806 -73.44 72.46 -72.42
C PRO A 806 -73.86 73.54 -73.48
N PRO A 807 -74.46 73.17 -74.63
CA PRO A 807 -75.93 73.32 -74.74
C PRO A 807 -76.66 72.10 -75.35
N THR A 808 -77.99 72.13 -75.39
CA THR A 808 -78.90 71.00 -75.73
C THR A 808 -79.62 71.16 -77.06
N THR A 809 -79.80 70.06 -77.82
CA THR A 809 -80.79 69.92 -78.90
C THR A 809 -81.40 68.51 -78.92
N THR A 810 -82.64 68.38 -79.41
CA THR A 810 -83.50 67.17 -79.34
C THR A 810 -83.75 66.51 -80.73
N PRO A 811 -84.54 65.42 -80.90
CA PRO A 811 -84.26 64.34 -81.86
C PRO A 811 -84.97 64.46 -83.23
N PRO A 812 -84.82 63.48 -84.15
CA PRO A 812 -85.88 62.46 -84.30
C PRO A 812 -85.48 61.04 -84.82
N THR A 813 -86.48 60.14 -84.81
CA THR A 813 -86.72 58.95 -85.69
C THR A 813 -85.90 57.63 -85.61
N THR A 814 -86.66 56.53 -85.47
CA THR A 814 -86.38 55.10 -85.75
C THR A 814 -87.02 54.69 -87.12
N PRO A 815 -87.04 53.41 -87.61
CA PRO A 815 -86.31 52.15 -87.30
C PRO A 815 -85.46 51.73 -88.56
N PRO A 816 -85.46 50.53 -89.22
CA PRO A 816 -85.77 49.11 -88.89
C PRO A 816 -84.78 48.02 -89.45
N THR A 817 -85.17 46.73 -89.32
CA THR A 817 -84.82 45.54 -90.16
C THR A 817 -83.38 45.01 -90.36
N THR A 818 -83.00 44.04 -89.51
CA THR A 818 -82.61 42.61 -89.78
C THR A 818 -82.67 42.00 -91.20
N PRO A 819 -82.08 40.79 -91.50
CA PRO A 819 -81.04 39.94 -90.84
C PRO A 819 -80.06 39.29 -91.90
N PRO A 820 -79.60 38.00 -91.91
CA PRO A 820 -79.23 36.96 -90.89
C PRO A 820 -77.86 36.23 -91.13
N THR A 821 -77.54 35.19 -90.30
CA THR A 821 -76.63 34.01 -90.55
C THR A 821 -75.10 34.24 -90.70
N THR A 822 -74.16 33.33 -90.33
CA THR A 822 -74.12 32.00 -89.63
C THR A 822 -72.71 31.86 -88.95
N LYS A 823 -72.33 30.85 -88.12
CA LYS A 823 -72.77 29.46 -87.90
C LYS A 823 -72.42 28.95 -86.48
N LYS A 824 -73.24 28.04 -85.91
CA LYS A 824 -72.94 27.13 -84.76
C LYS A 824 -73.01 25.68 -85.29
N PRO A 825 -72.48 24.61 -84.65
CA PRO A 825 -72.99 23.98 -83.40
C PRO A 825 -71.85 23.60 -82.42
N ASN A 826 -72.02 23.01 -81.22
CA ASN A 826 -73.13 22.86 -80.26
C ASN A 826 -72.47 22.71 -78.86
N GLY A 827 -73.02 23.26 -77.77
CA GLY A 827 -73.89 22.49 -76.85
C GLY A 827 -73.03 21.92 -75.68
N GLY A 828 -73.53 21.68 -74.47
CA GLY A 828 -74.77 22.08 -73.81
C GLY A 828 -74.55 21.90 -72.30
N GLY A 829 -75.26 22.64 -71.44
CA GLY A 829 -75.08 22.53 -69.98
C GLY A 829 -76.32 21.97 -69.30
N LEU A 830 -76.14 21.16 -68.24
CA LEU A 830 -76.95 21.13 -67.01
C LEU A 830 -76.47 20.04 -66.01
N ALA A 831 -76.73 20.31 -64.73
CA ALA A 831 -77.15 19.39 -63.65
C ALA A 831 -76.34 18.11 -63.30
N ASP A 832 -75.72 18.19 -62.10
CA ASP A 832 -75.95 17.32 -60.92
C ASP A 832 -75.43 15.86 -60.79
N THR A 833 -75.22 15.48 -59.52
CA THR A 833 -75.07 14.12 -58.92
C THR A 833 -73.96 13.14 -59.36
N GLY A 834 -73.36 12.45 -58.38
CA GLY A 834 -73.44 10.97 -58.30
C GLY A 834 -72.22 10.08 -58.63
N ASP A 835 -71.53 9.64 -57.57
CA ASP A 835 -71.02 8.27 -57.31
C ASP A 835 -69.96 7.49 -58.15
N ALA A 836 -69.20 6.68 -57.38
CA ALA A 836 -68.69 5.31 -57.61
C ALA A 836 -67.60 4.91 -58.67
N THR A 837 -66.45 4.48 -58.11
CA THR A 837 -65.65 3.24 -58.42
C THR A 837 -64.89 3.01 -59.76
N ALA A 838 -63.54 3.12 -59.65
CA ALA A 838 -62.49 2.10 -59.93
C ALA A 838 -62.26 1.37 -61.29
N ALA A 839 -61.00 1.40 -61.80
CA ALA A 839 -60.24 0.24 -62.37
C ALA A 839 -58.78 0.59 -62.83
N GLY A 840 -57.81 -0.36 -62.69
CA GLY A 840 -56.48 -0.41 -63.39
C GLY A 840 -55.35 0.56 -62.94
N VAL A 841 -54.11 0.22 -62.49
CA VAL A 841 -53.19 -0.97 -62.55
C VAL A 841 -52.49 -1.13 -63.92
N LEU A 842 -51.16 -1.30 -64.13
CA LEU A 842 -49.95 -1.73 -63.36
C LEU A 842 -48.78 -0.68 -63.39
N GLY A 843 -47.66 -0.79 -62.64
CA GLY A 843 -47.34 -1.70 -61.51
C GLY A 843 -45.82 -1.93 -61.18
N LEU A 844 -45.56 -2.32 -59.92
CA LEU A 844 -44.44 -3.14 -59.35
C LEU A 844 -42.97 -2.64 -59.38
N ALA A 845 -42.04 -3.05 -58.48
CA ALA A 845 -42.05 -3.61 -57.09
C ALA A 845 -40.57 -3.79 -56.61
N GLY A 846 -40.17 -4.01 -55.33
CA GLY A 846 -40.84 -4.08 -54.00
C GLY A 846 -39.95 -3.37 -52.94
N VAL A 847 -39.42 -3.90 -51.81
CA VAL A 847 -39.47 -5.12 -50.96
C VAL A 847 -38.85 -4.66 -49.58
N LEU A 848 -39.47 -4.66 -48.39
CA LEU A 848 -39.93 -5.72 -47.43
C LEU A 848 -38.75 -6.43 -46.69
N LEU A 849 -38.70 -6.64 -45.35
CA LEU A 849 -39.73 -6.69 -44.27
C LEU A 849 -39.21 -6.33 -42.83
N LEU A 850 -40.16 -6.29 -41.89
CA LEU A 850 -40.14 -6.24 -40.40
C LEU A 850 -39.08 -7.15 -39.69
N GLY A 851 -38.76 -7.07 -38.39
CA GLY A 851 -39.25 -6.22 -37.28
C GLY A 851 -39.55 -7.03 -35.98
N GLY A 852 -38.91 -6.68 -34.83
CA GLY A 852 -39.29 -7.11 -33.46
C GLY A 852 -38.67 -8.41 -32.90
N GLY A 853 -38.66 -8.56 -31.56
CA GLY A 853 -38.28 -9.79 -30.82
C GLY A 853 -37.37 -9.57 -29.60
N ALA A 854 -37.61 -10.25 -28.48
CA ALA A 854 -36.96 -9.97 -27.19
C ALA A 854 -36.42 -11.20 -26.44
N LEU A 855 -35.54 -10.93 -25.46
CA LEU A 855 -35.19 -11.72 -24.26
C LEU A 855 -34.25 -12.96 -24.33
N LEU A 856 -33.60 -13.13 -23.17
CA LEU A 856 -33.07 -14.35 -22.52
C LEU A 856 -31.73 -15.01 -22.96
N ALA A 857 -30.83 -14.99 -21.98
CA ALA A 857 -29.49 -15.57 -21.88
C ALA A 857 -29.35 -17.09 -22.08
N VAL A 858 -28.10 -17.55 -22.30
CA VAL A 858 -27.45 -18.59 -21.45
C VAL A 858 -25.92 -18.65 -21.66
N ARG A 859 -25.20 -19.11 -20.63
CA ARG A 859 -23.73 -19.36 -20.57
C ARG A 859 -23.19 -20.26 -21.69
N ARG A 860 -21.93 -20.03 -22.12
CA ARG A 860 -20.77 -20.94 -21.82
C ARG A 860 -19.40 -20.35 -22.19
N LEU A 861 -18.35 -20.92 -21.58
CA LEU A 861 -16.94 -20.59 -21.81
C LEU A 861 -16.36 -21.38 -22.99
N ARG A 862 -15.27 -20.87 -23.60
CA ARG A 862 -13.96 -21.57 -23.60
C ARG A 862 -12.78 -20.66 -23.98
N ARG A 863 -11.56 -21.13 -23.68
CA ARG A 863 -10.25 -20.51 -23.94
C ARG A 863 -9.67 -20.94 -25.30
N THR A 864 -8.44 -20.49 -25.57
CA THR A 864 -7.49 -20.82 -26.66
C THR A 864 -7.66 -19.98 -27.93
N ALA A 865 -6.58 -19.58 -28.61
CA ALA A 865 -5.15 -19.80 -28.27
C ALA A 865 -4.61 -18.73 -27.29
#